data_AF-A0A837RKY1-F1
#
_entry.id   AF-A0A837RKY1-F1
#
_cell.length_a   1.000
_cell.length_b   1.000
_cell.length_c   1.000
_cell.angle_alpha   90.00
_cell.angle_beta   90.00
_cell.angle_gamma   90.00
#
_symmetry.space_group_name_H-M   'P 1'
#
loop_
_entity.id
_entity.type
_entity.pdbx_description
1 polymer ?
#
loop_
_entity_poly.entity_id
_entity_poly.type
_entity_poly.pdbx_seq_one_letter_code
_entity_poly.pdbx_strand_id
1 'polypeptide(L)'
;MFMKKFKMMALTGILLSSTILGANTSVVKAASTSDTNPIKVDTSSIQNVIQVINDLLGSSSTANKVNAQTTFSNLEDGSTQSVTPIFGKKTASDFTTTLQSELNVVDDSGQLVPMKAVDTDSKTGFVTKVSYTLDGTTKTVNVNYNMAQPTVSFSKGQVMNFTSSTEANTALGSLVSAKTTNGDDANGNKNSATVSANPSSVTSSTLVTFTPSDIYGSGIQAKAQVNIYSKPTVPSRTVSSEATAKNPMIFTANNQRFLATPTDTSDLANVKYDVTAIDSAGNTITDSTTGSAITYKGLTGSVTNTANAENPVNYTMVFKDAKTGNVVYTSDQNGKVGDTVDKTAATTALANSGYTLTGSESHTLAADTTETDFTVTQAADTTINYIDNTTGKSAGTETLSGNNGSTTILKSIPSGYQLVDLSDFMQTLNADQTSKDVYVKPQKSVVKNLSYTVTFRDKSTGKVVGSKVQSEGALGDYVGLAAPDGYAFATIADNGFLLLKDNQNVTKYVVAADTPYNISYVDQDSGKEVGTETGKGADGSKITLKAPDGYAFVSADDVTYKIDKDTSKSTIYVQKSNQTVDNIVSGYPKNGYIKIYNNKGKLNKDVVLSEGSSWIIDKTVTIDGSEYYRVATDEYVKASDVYKYTPQQTVATTNGKNVTPVYNSKGQLIIDQALDTNTPWYTDRIATIKGDKMYRVATDEWIKASDSTLK
;
A
#
# COMPACT_ATOMS: atom_id res chain seq x y z
N MET A 1 -25.09 41.96 -24.04
CA MET A 1 -23.77 42.43 -23.57
C MET A 1 -22.72 41.43 -24.08
N PHE A 2 -21.77 41.90 -24.87
CA PHE A 2 -20.95 41.10 -25.78
C PHE A 2 -20.03 40.10 -25.05
N MET A 3 -20.27 38.81 -25.29
CA MET A 3 -19.40 37.70 -24.91
C MET A 3 -18.15 37.75 -25.82
N LYS A 4 -17.02 38.25 -25.30
CA LYS A 4 -15.75 38.26 -26.05
C LYS A 4 -15.24 36.83 -26.16
N LYS A 5 -15.24 36.30 -27.39
CA LYS A 5 -14.63 35.02 -27.77
C LYS A 5 -13.14 35.04 -27.41
N PHE A 6 -12.70 34.14 -26.54
CA PHE A 6 -11.28 33.77 -26.44
C PHE A 6 -10.86 33.11 -27.75
N LYS A 7 -9.75 33.58 -28.35
CA LYS A 7 -9.17 32.92 -29.53
C LYS A 7 -8.48 31.64 -29.08
N MET A 8 -9.13 30.50 -29.31
CA MET A 8 -8.48 29.19 -29.41
C MET A 8 -7.52 29.22 -30.60
N MET A 9 -6.26 28.85 -30.41
CA MET A 9 -5.47 28.25 -31.49
C MET A 9 -5.69 26.73 -31.40
N ALA A 10 -6.41 26.18 -32.38
CA ALA A 10 -6.40 24.76 -32.67
C ALA A 10 -5.39 24.53 -33.79
N LEU A 11 -4.38 23.69 -33.55
CA LEU A 11 -3.78 22.92 -34.64
C LEU A 11 -4.41 21.52 -34.57
N THR A 12 -4.95 21.10 -35.70
CA THR A 12 -5.82 19.94 -35.94
C THR A 12 -5.28 18.63 -35.35
N GLY A 13 -6.10 17.97 -34.54
CA GLY A 13 -5.86 16.59 -34.10
C GLY A 13 -6.42 15.55 -35.07
N ILE A 14 -5.84 14.36 -35.07
CA ILE A 14 -6.53 13.11 -35.36
C ILE A 14 -6.24 12.15 -34.19
N LEU A 15 -7.32 11.55 -33.68
CA LEU A 15 -7.35 10.58 -32.58
C LEU A 15 -6.49 9.34 -32.88
N LEU A 16 -5.80 8.80 -31.86
CA LEU A 16 -6.02 7.45 -31.30
C LEU A 16 -5.03 7.14 -30.15
N SER A 17 -5.60 6.56 -29.08
CA SER A 17 -5.04 5.70 -28.02
C SER A 17 -3.68 6.04 -27.36
N SER A 18 -3.76 6.40 -26.07
CA SER A 18 -3.04 5.77 -24.95
C SER A 18 -1.77 4.96 -25.29
N THR A 19 -0.65 5.61 -25.57
CA THR A 19 0.71 5.09 -25.36
C THR A 19 1.71 6.22 -25.64
N ILE A 20 2.78 6.30 -24.85
CA ILE A 20 3.93 7.23 -24.98
C ILE A 20 3.66 8.62 -24.35
N LEU A 21 3.75 8.69 -23.02
CA LEU A 21 3.65 9.92 -22.23
C LEU A 21 5.06 10.49 -21.95
N GLY A 22 5.35 11.68 -22.46
CA GLY A 22 6.59 12.42 -22.18
C GLY A 22 6.96 13.55 -23.17
N ALA A 23 5.94 14.21 -23.74
CA ALA A 23 5.90 15.50 -24.45
C ALA A 23 7.18 16.11 -25.09
N ASN A 24 7.16 16.24 -26.42
CA ASN A 24 7.75 17.36 -27.16
C ASN A 24 6.63 18.26 -27.71
N THR A 25 6.76 19.59 -27.61
CA THR A 25 6.73 20.52 -28.76
C THR A 25 6.97 21.96 -28.26
N SER A 26 8.00 22.57 -28.85
CA SER A 26 8.51 23.92 -28.63
C SER A 26 7.57 25.01 -29.17
N VAL A 27 7.75 26.25 -28.69
CA VAL A 27 7.37 27.45 -29.46
C VAL A 27 8.56 28.41 -29.49
N VAL A 28 9.07 28.70 -30.70
CA VAL A 28 10.10 29.71 -30.97
C VAL A 28 9.50 30.87 -31.78
N LYS A 29 9.85 32.11 -31.40
CA LYS A 29 10.32 33.23 -32.27
C LYS A 29 10.66 34.43 -31.37
N ALA A 30 11.78 35.16 -31.49
CA ALA A 30 12.61 35.56 -32.63
C ALA A 30 14.12 35.55 -32.24
N ALA A 31 15.13 35.41 -33.12
CA ALA A 31 15.40 36.21 -34.30
C ALA A 31 16.39 35.55 -35.31
N SER A 32 16.32 36.09 -36.53
CA SER A 32 17.24 36.05 -37.69
C SER A 32 17.56 34.74 -38.42
N THR A 33 17.31 34.83 -39.72
CA THR A 33 17.71 34.00 -40.85
C THR A 33 19.19 33.60 -40.87
N SER A 34 19.48 32.31 -40.79
CA SER A 34 20.59 31.68 -41.52
C SER A 34 20.32 30.19 -41.71
N ASP A 35 20.41 29.73 -42.95
CA ASP A 35 20.26 28.33 -43.35
C ASP A 35 21.31 27.42 -42.69
N THR A 36 20.93 26.68 -41.65
CA THR A 36 21.53 25.38 -41.30
C THR A 36 20.47 24.47 -40.66
N ASN A 37 20.22 23.33 -41.31
CA ASN A 37 19.21 22.29 -41.07
C ASN A 37 18.61 22.18 -39.64
N PRO A 38 17.28 22.25 -39.48
CA PRO A 38 16.62 21.83 -38.23
C PRO A 38 16.81 20.32 -38.01
N ILE A 39 17.17 19.97 -36.78
CA ILE A 39 17.39 18.60 -36.29
C ILE A 39 16.14 17.75 -36.59
N LYS A 40 16.29 16.73 -37.44
CA LYS A 40 15.28 15.68 -37.61
C LYS A 40 15.43 14.68 -36.47
N VAL A 41 14.42 14.60 -35.61
CA VAL A 41 14.29 13.52 -34.61
C VAL A 41 13.86 12.26 -35.35
N ASP A 42 14.73 11.25 -35.35
CA ASP A 42 14.37 9.90 -35.80
C ASP A 42 13.55 9.21 -34.70
N THR A 43 12.26 9.00 -34.96
CA THR A 43 11.30 8.34 -34.07
C THR A 43 11.20 6.84 -34.30
N SER A 44 11.99 6.27 -35.23
CA SER A 44 11.89 4.85 -35.63
C SER A 44 12.39 3.87 -34.57
N SER A 45 13.20 4.33 -33.60
CA SER A 45 13.76 3.48 -32.53
C SER A 45 12.88 3.35 -31.29
N ILE A 46 11.69 3.95 -31.27
CA ILE A 46 10.73 3.85 -30.15
C ILE A 46 9.57 2.92 -30.55
N GLN A 47 9.90 1.71 -31.01
CA GLN A 47 8.93 0.63 -30.89
C GLN A 47 9.01 0.10 -29.46
N ASN A 48 8.01 0.48 -28.66
CA ASN A 48 7.50 -0.21 -27.48
C ASN A 48 8.51 -1.18 -26.83
N VAL A 49 9.13 -0.77 -25.72
CA VAL A 49 9.87 -1.69 -24.84
C VAL A 49 9.00 -2.92 -24.46
N ILE A 50 7.68 -2.73 -24.42
CA ILE A 50 6.67 -3.80 -24.26
C ILE A 50 6.60 -4.74 -25.48
N GLN A 51 6.77 -4.23 -26.71
CA GLN A 51 6.77 -5.01 -27.95
C GLN A 51 8.07 -5.81 -28.09
N VAL A 52 9.22 -5.26 -27.70
CA VAL A 52 10.48 -6.01 -27.65
C VAL A 52 10.41 -7.15 -26.63
N ILE A 53 9.74 -6.94 -25.49
CA ILE A 53 9.46 -8.01 -24.51
C ILE A 53 8.50 -9.06 -25.10
N ASN A 54 7.45 -8.65 -25.80
CA ASN A 54 6.50 -9.57 -26.44
C ASN A 54 7.13 -10.37 -27.61
N ASP A 55 8.03 -9.75 -28.38
CA ASP A 55 8.71 -10.35 -29.52
C ASP A 55 9.85 -11.30 -29.08
N LEU A 56 10.51 -11.04 -27.94
CA LEU A 56 11.49 -11.97 -27.33
C LEU A 56 10.83 -13.21 -26.71
N LEU A 57 9.55 -13.13 -26.34
CA LEU A 57 8.79 -14.16 -25.65
C LEU A 57 7.90 -15.02 -26.59
N GLY A 58 7.86 -14.71 -27.89
CA GLY A 58 7.20 -15.54 -28.90
C GLY A 58 5.71 -15.84 -28.64
N SER A 59 4.99 -15.04 -27.85
CA SER A 59 3.56 -15.24 -27.64
C SER A 59 2.84 -13.91 -27.40
N SER A 60 1.73 -13.71 -28.11
CA SER A 60 0.83 -12.57 -27.97
C SER A 60 -0.05 -12.64 -26.71
N SER A 61 0.44 -13.23 -25.62
CA SER A 61 -0.26 -13.32 -24.34
C SER A 61 0.63 -12.81 -23.23
N THR A 62 0.21 -11.72 -22.59
CA THR A 62 0.63 -11.17 -21.29
C THR A 62 1.78 -11.93 -20.59
N ALA A 63 2.91 -11.25 -20.43
CA ALA A 63 4.19 -11.67 -19.84
C ALA A 63 4.16 -12.12 -18.35
N ASN A 64 3.05 -12.69 -17.85
CA ASN A 64 2.85 -13.02 -16.44
C ASN A 64 2.79 -14.51 -16.11
N LYS A 65 3.14 -15.43 -17.04
CA LYS A 65 3.11 -16.89 -16.79
C LYS A 65 4.16 -17.69 -17.57
N VAL A 66 5.45 -17.41 -17.38
CA VAL A 66 6.49 -18.37 -17.80
C VAL A 66 7.00 -19.07 -16.55
N ASN A 67 6.55 -20.31 -16.32
CA ASN A 67 7.10 -21.15 -15.27
C ASN A 67 8.58 -21.47 -15.59
N ALA A 68 9.42 -21.62 -14.56
CA ALA A 68 10.84 -21.86 -14.72
C ALA A 68 11.09 -23.06 -15.65
N GLN A 69 11.90 -22.85 -16.68
CA GLN A 69 12.26 -23.89 -17.64
C GLN A 69 13.23 -24.89 -17.00
N THR A 70 12.92 -26.18 -17.08
CA THR A 70 13.80 -27.25 -16.60
C THR A 70 14.30 -28.05 -17.79
N THR A 71 15.62 -28.13 -18.00
CA THR A 71 16.16 -29.04 -19.03
C THR A 71 15.98 -30.48 -18.60
N PHE A 72 15.70 -31.37 -19.54
CA PHE A 72 15.52 -32.81 -19.29
C PHE A 72 16.76 -33.40 -18.61
N SER A 73 17.96 -32.92 -18.98
CA SER A 73 19.22 -33.29 -18.34
C SER A 73 19.24 -33.00 -16.84
N ASN A 74 18.72 -31.84 -16.42
CA ASN A 74 18.66 -31.40 -15.02
C ASN A 74 17.42 -31.91 -14.27
N LEU A 75 16.44 -32.47 -14.96
CA LEU A 75 15.25 -33.02 -14.33
C LEU A 75 15.60 -34.25 -13.48
N GLU A 76 15.28 -34.24 -12.19
CA GLU A 76 15.44 -35.41 -11.31
C GLU A 76 14.24 -36.36 -11.46
N ASP A 77 14.49 -37.66 -11.60
CA ASP A 77 13.44 -38.68 -11.68
C ASP A 77 12.69 -38.80 -10.34
N GLY A 78 11.36 -38.81 -10.40
CA GLY A 78 10.49 -38.80 -9.23
C GLY A 78 10.36 -37.45 -8.54
N SER A 79 10.95 -36.38 -9.09
CA SER A 79 10.81 -35.02 -8.56
C SER A 79 9.35 -34.56 -8.52
N THR A 80 9.04 -33.65 -7.60
CA THR A 80 7.71 -33.03 -7.52
C THR A 80 7.78 -31.62 -8.06
N GLN A 81 6.93 -31.31 -9.04
CA GLN A 81 6.79 -29.96 -9.58
C GLN A 81 5.41 -29.40 -9.24
N SER A 82 5.39 -28.12 -8.88
CA SER A 82 4.15 -27.43 -8.55
C SER A 82 3.67 -26.59 -9.74
N VAL A 83 2.41 -26.74 -10.12
CA VAL A 83 1.80 -26.07 -11.28
C VAL A 83 0.54 -25.31 -10.90
N THR A 84 0.13 -24.38 -11.77
CA THR A 84 -1.17 -23.72 -11.63
C THR A 84 -2.30 -24.73 -11.90
N PRO A 85 -3.38 -24.74 -11.08
CA PRO A 85 -4.56 -25.55 -11.36
C PRO A 85 -5.19 -25.26 -12.73
N ILE A 86 -5.56 -26.33 -13.44
CA ILE A 86 -6.22 -26.27 -14.76
C ILE A 86 -7.70 -26.61 -14.58
N PHE A 87 -8.52 -25.61 -14.27
CA PHE A 87 -9.94 -25.80 -13.96
C PHE A 87 -10.82 -26.03 -15.19
N GLY A 88 -11.95 -26.69 -14.95
CA GLY A 88 -13.02 -26.95 -15.90
C GLY A 88 -12.78 -28.18 -16.79
N LYS A 89 -13.87 -28.75 -17.31
CA LYS A 89 -13.80 -29.88 -18.23
C LYS A 89 -13.13 -29.47 -19.53
N LYS A 90 -11.93 -30.01 -19.76
CA LYS A 90 -11.19 -29.88 -21.02
C LYS A 90 -11.18 -31.20 -21.78
N THR A 91 -10.90 -31.15 -23.08
CA THR A 91 -10.53 -32.38 -23.79
C THR A 91 -9.20 -32.89 -23.22
N ALA A 92 -8.96 -34.20 -23.28
CA ALA A 92 -7.71 -34.78 -22.80
C ALA A 92 -6.48 -34.11 -23.45
N SER A 93 -6.57 -33.81 -24.75
CA SER A 93 -5.51 -33.12 -25.50
C SER A 93 -5.25 -31.70 -24.99
N ASP A 94 -6.30 -30.92 -24.74
CA ASP A 94 -6.16 -29.53 -24.27
C ASP A 94 -5.60 -29.47 -22.85
N PHE A 95 -6.03 -30.40 -21.99
CA PHE A 95 -5.50 -30.53 -20.64
C PHE A 95 -4.01 -30.87 -20.65
N THR A 96 -3.63 -31.92 -21.38
CA THR A 96 -2.22 -32.36 -21.51
C THR A 96 -1.35 -31.26 -22.10
N THR A 97 -1.82 -30.53 -23.11
CA THR A 97 -1.08 -29.42 -23.72
C THR A 97 -0.87 -28.28 -22.72
N THR A 98 -1.91 -27.91 -21.97
CA THR A 98 -1.81 -26.86 -20.92
C THR A 98 -0.82 -27.28 -19.83
N LEU A 99 -0.93 -28.53 -19.34
CA LEU A 99 -0.06 -29.05 -18.28
C LEU A 99 1.40 -29.16 -18.74
N GLN A 100 1.66 -29.59 -19.97
CA GLN A 100 3.01 -29.63 -20.52
C GLN A 100 3.64 -28.23 -20.59
N SER A 101 2.86 -27.22 -20.97
CA SER A 101 3.32 -25.83 -20.95
C SER A 101 3.62 -25.30 -19.54
N GLU A 102 2.85 -25.73 -18.53
CA GLU A 102 3.09 -25.34 -17.14
C GLU A 102 4.33 -26.02 -16.54
N LEU A 103 4.60 -27.29 -16.86
CA LEU A 103 5.80 -28.01 -16.40
C LEU A 103 7.08 -27.58 -17.15
N ASN A 104 6.93 -27.12 -18.39
CA ASN A 104 7.98 -26.46 -19.18
C ASN A 104 9.34 -27.21 -19.23
N VAL A 105 9.28 -28.53 -19.42
CA VAL A 105 10.47 -29.39 -19.58
C VAL A 105 10.94 -29.36 -21.03
N VAL A 106 12.21 -29.01 -21.23
CA VAL A 106 12.82 -28.87 -22.57
C VAL A 106 14.08 -29.71 -22.72
N ASP A 107 14.52 -29.93 -23.95
CA ASP A 107 15.85 -30.46 -24.23
C ASP A 107 16.94 -29.37 -24.11
N ASP A 108 18.20 -29.73 -24.35
CA ASP A 108 19.34 -28.82 -24.25
C ASP A 108 19.32 -27.71 -25.33
N SER A 109 18.49 -27.83 -26.36
CA SER A 109 18.27 -26.81 -27.40
C SER A 109 17.12 -25.85 -27.05
N GLY A 110 16.39 -26.13 -25.96
CA GLY A 110 15.23 -25.35 -25.52
C GLY A 110 13.91 -25.77 -26.15
N GLN A 111 13.84 -26.91 -26.85
CA GLN A 111 12.61 -27.45 -27.43
C GLN A 111 11.85 -28.29 -26.39
N LEU A 112 10.52 -28.13 -26.30
CA LEU A 112 9.67 -28.88 -25.37
C LEU A 112 9.79 -30.39 -25.58
N VAL A 113 10.06 -31.13 -24.50
CA VAL A 113 10.05 -32.59 -24.51
C VAL A 113 8.61 -33.08 -24.38
N PRO A 114 8.13 -34.00 -25.24
CA PRO A 114 6.78 -34.53 -25.16
C PRO A 114 6.46 -35.15 -23.80
N MET A 115 5.30 -34.81 -23.26
CA MET A 115 4.81 -35.29 -21.97
C MET A 115 3.75 -36.38 -22.16
N LYS A 116 3.75 -37.38 -21.28
CA LYS A 116 2.64 -38.35 -21.17
C LYS A 116 2.10 -38.41 -19.74
N ALA A 117 0.77 -38.37 -19.59
CA ALA A 117 0.12 -38.61 -18.31
C ALA A 117 0.26 -40.09 -17.90
N VAL A 118 0.65 -40.31 -16.64
CA VAL A 118 0.89 -41.63 -16.05
C VAL A 118 -0.19 -41.97 -15.03
N ASP A 119 -0.59 -41.00 -14.20
CA ASP A 119 -1.59 -41.18 -13.16
C ASP A 119 -2.49 -39.94 -13.02
N THR A 120 -3.74 -40.17 -12.59
CA THR A 120 -4.79 -39.15 -12.48
C THR A 120 -5.63 -39.39 -11.23
N ASP A 121 -5.90 -38.33 -10.47
CA ASP A 121 -6.85 -38.38 -9.36
C ASP A 121 -8.26 -38.63 -9.90
N SER A 122 -8.85 -39.76 -9.52
CA SER A 122 -10.18 -40.18 -9.98
C SER A 122 -11.31 -39.27 -9.49
N LYS A 123 -11.12 -38.53 -8.39
CA LYS A 123 -12.14 -37.60 -7.87
C LYS A 123 -12.19 -36.33 -8.70
N THR A 124 -11.03 -35.70 -8.89
CA THR A 124 -10.94 -34.37 -9.49
C THR A 124 -10.60 -34.39 -10.98
N GLY A 125 -10.08 -35.50 -11.49
CA GLY A 125 -9.59 -35.64 -12.86
C GLY A 125 -8.21 -35.02 -13.11
N PHE A 126 -7.55 -34.48 -12.08
CA PHE A 126 -6.23 -33.87 -12.22
C PHE A 126 -5.13 -34.93 -12.39
N VAL A 127 -4.28 -34.77 -13.40
CA VAL A 127 -3.11 -35.64 -13.63
C VAL A 127 -2.10 -35.41 -12.50
N THR A 128 -1.80 -36.45 -11.73
CA THR A 128 -0.91 -36.40 -10.55
C THR A 128 0.51 -36.87 -10.86
N LYS A 129 0.73 -37.53 -12.01
CA LYS A 129 2.05 -37.99 -12.44
C LYS A 129 2.18 -37.97 -13.96
N VAL A 130 3.34 -37.57 -14.44
CA VAL A 130 3.70 -37.56 -15.86
C VAL A 130 5.05 -38.21 -16.11
N SER A 131 5.33 -38.57 -17.36
CA SER A 131 6.63 -39.07 -17.82
C SER A 131 7.13 -38.31 -19.04
N TYR A 132 8.43 -38.12 -19.12
CA TYR A 132 9.17 -37.58 -20.26
C TYR A 132 10.18 -38.62 -20.75
N THR A 133 10.28 -38.80 -22.07
CA THR A 133 11.26 -39.70 -22.68
C THR A 133 12.09 -38.94 -23.71
N LEU A 134 13.40 -38.91 -23.53
CA LEU A 134 14.36 -38.30 -24.45
C LEU A 134 15.58 -39.24 -24.58
N ASP A 135 16.02 -39.50 -25.81
CA ASP A 135 17.17 -40.36 -26.12
C ASP A 135 17.18 -41.71 -25.39
N GLY A 136 16.02 -42.35 -25.28
CA GLY A 136 15.85 -43.66 -24.63
C GLY A 136 15.81 -43.63 -23.09
N THR A 137 16.03 -42.47 -22.47
CA THR A 137 15.91 -42.28 -21.02
C THR A 137 14.52 -41.79 -20.69
N THR A 138 13.86 -42.39 -19.68
CA THR A 138 12.55 -41.94 -19.18
C THR A 138 12.68 -41.44 -17.75
N LYS A 139 12.10 -40.27 -17.48
CA LYS A 139 12.01 -39.67 -16.14
C LYS A 139 10.55 -39.37 -15.81
N THR A 140 10.18 -39.54 -14.56
CA THR A 140 8.84 -39.28 -14.03
C THR A 140 8.82 -38.04 -13.16
N VAL A 141 7.69 -37.33 -13.16
CA VAL A 141 7.47 -36.14 -12.34
C VAL A 141 6.11 -36.26 -11.66
N ASN A 142 6.09 -36.08 -10.35
CA ASN A 142 4.87 -35.91 -9.58
C ASN A 142 4.36 -34.48 -9.75
N VAL A 143 3.07 -34.33 -10.07
CA VAL A 143 2.44 -33.04 -10.32
C VAL A 143 1.65 -32.64 -9.08
N ASN A 144 2.07 -31.53 -8.47
CA ASN A 144 1.37 -30.91 -7.36
C ASN A 144 0.64 -29.65 -7.86
N TYR A 145 -0.67 -29.55 -7.67
CA TYR A 145 -1.41 -28.36 -8.07
C TYR A 145 -1.51 -27.38 -6.91
N ASN A 146 -1.15 -26.12 -7.17
CA ASN A 146 -1.24 -25.04 -6.19
C ASN A 146 -2.69 -24.59 -5.99
N MET A 147 -3.52 -25.45 -5.39
CA MET A 147 -4.92 -25.16 -5.07
C MET A 147 -5.01 -24.07 -4.00
N ALA A 148 -5.91 -23.11 -4.19
CA ALA A 148 -6.22 -22.16 -3.13
C ALA A 148 -7.02 -22.85 -2.02
N GLN A 149 -6.83 -22.47 -0.77
CA GLN A 149 -7.71 -22.93 0.30
C GLN A 149 -8.95 -22.02 0.37
N PRO A 150 -10.16 -22.57 0.54
CA PRO A 150 -11.34 -21.74 0.73
C PRO A 150 -11.23 -20.94 2.05
N THR A 151 -11.87 -19.79 2.10
CA THR A 151 -11.81 -18.84 3.22
C THR A 151 -13.20 -18.55 3.79
N VAL A 152 -13.27 -18.10 5.04
CA VAL A 152 -14.52 -17.65 5.67
C VAL A 152 -14.72 -16.16 5.40
N SER A 153 -15.96 -15.76 5.15
CA SER A 153 -16.36 -14.36 4.99
C SER A 153 -17.51 -14.03 5.93
N PHE A 154 -17.34 -12.96 6.72
CA PHE A 154 -18.35 -12.45 7.65
C PHE A 154 -19.02 -11.19 7.07
N SER A 155 -20.34 -11.14 7.07
CA SER A 155 -21.09 -9.96 6.59
C SER A 155 -21.19 -8.82 7.60
N LYS A 156 -21.05 -9.13 8.90
CA LYS A 156 -21.17 -8.19 10.04
C LYS A 156 -19.93 -8.16 10.94
N GLY A 157 -18.79 -8.65 10.45
CA GLY A 157 -17.56 -8.79 11.22
C GLY A 157 -17.53 -10.04 12.11
N GLN A 158 -16.45 -10.19 12.88
CA GLN A 158 -16.16 -11.38 13.70
C GLN A 158 -16.70 -11.29 15.13
N VAL A 159 -17.38 -10.19 15.50
CA VAL A 159 -18.10 -10.09 16.77
C VAL A 159 -19.57 -9.93 16.42
N MET A 160 -20.39 -10.90 16.85
CA MET A 160 -21.81 -10.93 16.58
C MET A 160 -22.58 -10.98 17.88
N ASN A 161 -23.57 -10.11 18.02
CA ASN A 161 -24.36 -9.94 19.23
C ASN A 161 -25.82 -10.25 18.93
N PHE A 162 -26.45 -11.03 19.78
CA PHE A 162 -27.84 -11.45 19.62
C PHE A 162 -28.58 -11.38 20.95
N THR A 163 -29.91 -11.30 20.89
CA THR A 163 -30.75 -11.28 22.10
C THR A 163 -31.03 -12.67 22.68
N SER A 164 -30.82 -13.73 21.87
CA SER A 164 -31.06 -15.12 22.28
C SER A 164 -30.24 -16.11 21.46
N SER A 165 -30.05 -17.32 21.99
CA SER A 165 -29.39 -18.43 21.29
C SER A 165 -30.20 -18.90 20.06
N THR A 166 -31.53 -18.90 20.14
CA THR A 166 -32.41 -19.25 19.00
C THR A 166 -32.21 -18.30 17.82
N GLU A 167 -32.12 -17.00 18.10
CA GLU A 167 -31.82 -15.99 17.10
C GLU A 167 -30.44 -16.22 16.49
N ALA A 168 -29.41 -16.36 17.32
CA ALA A 168 -28.04 -16.59 16.86
C ALA A 168 -27.93 -17.80 15.91
N ASN A 169 -28.47 -18.95 16.32
CA ASN A 169 -28.42 -20.19 15.52
C ASN A 169 -29.17 -20.07 14.17
N THR A 170 -30.19 -19.20 14.11
CA THR A 170 -30.92 -18.91 12.87
C THR A 170 -30.14 -17.97 11.96
N ALA A 171 -29.53 -16.93 12.53
CA ALA A 171 -28.85 -15.87 11.80
C ALA A 171 -27.48 -16.30 11.25
N LEU A 172 -26.73 -17.12 11.98
CA LEU A 172 -25.34 -17.49 11.64
C LEU A 172 -25.17 -18.01 10.21
N GLY A 173 -26.11 -18.82 9.70
CA GLY A 173 -26.05 -19.36 8.34
C GLY A 173 -26.17 -18.31 7.23
N SER A 174 -26.72 -17.13 7.54
CA SER A 174 -26.79 -15.99 6.61
C SER A 174 -25.64 -14.99 6.81
N LEU A 175 -25.09 -14.92 8.02
CA LEU A 175 -24.06 -13.96 8.38
C LEU A 175 -22.65 -14.43 8.02
N VAL A 176 -22.45 -15.74 7.94
CA VAL A 176 -21.17 -16.38 7.66
C VAL A 176 -21.26 -17.22 6.40
N SER A 177 -20.30 -17.05 5.50
CA SER A 177 -20.21 -17.78 4.23
C SER A 177 -18.79 -18.26 3.98
N ALA A 178 -18.64 -19.27 3.11
CA ALA A 178 -17.33 -19.66 2.59
C ALA A 178 -17.13 -19.10 1.18
N LYS A 179 -15.88 -18.75 0.86
CA LYS A 179 -15.45 -18.31 -0.47
C LYS A 179 -14.35 -19.22 -0.98
N THR A 180 -14.42 -19.58 -2.25
CA THR A 180 -13.33 -20.27 -2.97
C THR A 180 -13.04 -19.53 -4.26
N THR A 181 -11.77 -19.49 -4.66
CA THR A 181 -11.32 -18.98 -5.95
C THR A 181 -10.99 -20.10 -6.93
N ASN A 182 -10.99 -21.35 -6.46
CA ASN A 182 -10.76 -22.50 -7.34
C ASN A 182 -11.96 -22.69 -8.25
N GLY A 183 -11.71 -22.96 -9.52
CA GLY A 183 -12.76 -23.29 -10.48
C GLY A 183 -13.23 -24.74 -10.35
N ASP A 184 -14.04 -25.17 -11.31
CA ASP A 184 -14.53 -26.54 -11.42
C ASP A 184 -13.37 -27.52 -11.65
N ASP A 185 -13.54 -28.78 -11.27
CA ASP A 185 -12.49 -29.79 -11.46
C ASP A 185 -12.30 -30.18 -12.94
N ALA A 186 -11.28 -30.98 -13.22
CA ALA A 186 -10.95 -31.41 -14.58
C ALA A 186 -11.99 -32.37 -15.18
N ASN A 187 -12.82 -32.99 -14.34
CA ASN A 187 -13.99 -33.78 -14.77
C ASN A 187 -15.19 -32.88 -15.15
N GLY A 188 -15.17 -31.61 -14.74
CA GLY A 188 -16.26 -30.66 -14.92
C GLY A 188 -17.27 -30.62 -13.77
N ASN A 189 -16.94 -31.21 -12.62
CA ASN A 189 -17.77 -31.10 -11.44
C ASN A 189 -17.66 -29.67 -10.88
N LYS A 190 -18.81 -29.08 -10.59
CA LYS A 190 -18.88 -27.70 -10.11
C LYS A 190 -18.21 -27.57 -8.75
N ASN A 191 -17.31 -26.60 -8.61
CA ASN A 191 -16.76 -26.27 -7.30
C ASN A 191 -17.65 -25.26 -6.57
N SER A 192 -17.91 -25.54 -5.29
CA SER A 192 -18.62 -24.63 -4.39
C SER A 192 -18.11 -24.78 -2.97
N ALA A 193 -17.87 -23.66 -2.30
CA ALA A 193 -17.45 -23.66 -0.92
C ALA A 193 -18.66 -23.73 0.03
N THR A 194 -18.52 -24.50 1.10
CA THR A 194 -19.45 -24.60 2.23
C THR A 194 -18.73 -24.21 3.51
N VAL A 195 -19.48 -23.84 4.55
CA VAL A 195 -18.94 -23.52 5.87
C VAL A 195 -19.62 -24.39 6.91
N SER A 196 -18.82 -24.93 7.83
CA SER A 196 -19.29 -25.62 9.03
C SER A 196 -18.88 -24.81 10.27
N ALA A 197 -19.66 -24.93 11.33
CA ALA A 197 -19.41 -24.24 12.60
C ALA A 197 -19.13 -25.24 13.73
N ASN A 198 -18.20 -24.89 14.62
CA ASN A 198 -17.93 -25.61 15.86
C ASN A 198 -17.87 -24.63 17.05
N PRO A 199 -18.78 -24.74 18.04
CA PRO A 199 -19.88 -25.70 18.10
C PRO A 199 -20.90 -25.48 16.96
N SER A 200 -21.62 -26.54 16.58
CA SER A 200 -22.62 -26.49 15.49
C SER A 200 -23.88 -25.72 15.88
N SER A 201 -24.10 -25.52 17.18
CA SER A 201 -25.12 -24.62 17.72
C SER A 201 -24.58 -23.94 18.98
N VAL A 202 -25.02 -22.70 19.19
CA VAL A 202 -24.63 -21.86 20.31
C VAL A 202 -25.74 -21.86 21.36
N THR A 203 -25.40 -22.05 22.63
CA THR A 203 -26.34 -22.04 23.76
C THR A 203 -26.10 -20.86 24.72
N SER A 204 -24.90 -20.30 24.72
CA SER A 204 -24.46 -19.13 25.50
C SER A 204 -23.36 -18.38 24.74
N SER A 205 -22.96 -17.21 25.23
CA SER A 205 -21.84 -16.45 24.64
C SER A 205 -20.59 -17.32 24.53
N THR A 206 -20.05 -17.49 23.32
CA THR A 206 -18.91 -18.38 23.04
C THR A 206 -18.15 -17.96 21.79
N LEU A 207 -16.89 -18.38 21.70
CA LEU A 207 -16.13 -18.34 20.47
C LEU A 207 -16.54 -19.52 19.57
N VAL A 208 -16.90 -19.23 18.32
CA VAL A 208 -17.28 -20.24 17.32
C VAL A 208 -16.20 -20.31 16.25
N THR A 209 -15.72 -21.52 15.94
CA THR A 209 -14.76 -21.76 14.86
C THR A 209 -15.50 -22.18 13.60
N PHE A 210 -15.34 -21.41 12.53
CA PHE A 210 -15.90 -21.70 11.21
C PHE A 210 -14.83 -22.35 10.33
N THR A 211 -15.15 -23.51 9.78
CA THR A 211 -14.28 -24.25 8.87
C THR A 211 -14.91 -24.26 7.48
N PRO A 212 -14.33 -23.52 6.51
CA PRO A 212 -14.77 -23.59 5.14
C PRO A 212 -14.24 -24.87 4.49
N SER A 213 -14.93 -25.38 3.49
CA SER A 213 -14.47 -26.52 2.68
C SER A 213 -15.00 -26.42 1.27
N ASP A 214 -14.25 -26.93 0.31
CA ASP A 214 -14.69 -27.11 -1.06
C ASP A 214 -14.30 -28.52 -1.54
N ILE A 215 -14.45 -28.83 -2.84
CA ILE A 215 -14.17 -30.19 -3.35
C ILE A 215 -12.68 -30.57 -3.27
N TYR A 216 -11.79 -29.61 -3.06
CA TYR A 216 -10.34 -29.81 -2.94
C TYR A 216 -9.87 -29.95 -1.49
N GLY A 217 -10.75 -29.70 -0.52
CA GLY A 217 -10.53 -30.01 0.89
C GLY A 217 -10.99 -28.91 1.83
N SER A 218 -10.53 -29.02 3.08
CA SER A 218 -10.76 -28.02 4.11
C SER A 218 -9.94 -26.77 3.83
N GLY A 219 -10.54 -25.62 4.14
CA GLY A 219 -9.89 -24.33 4.03
C GLY A 219 -9.51 -23.73 5.37
N ILE A 220 -9.25 -22.43 5.30
CA ILE A 220 -8.67 -21.66 6.39
C ILE A 220 -9.76 -21.33 7.39
N GLN A 221 -9.58 -21.82 8.62
CA GLN A 221 -10.51 -21.59 9.70
C GLN A 221 -10.51 -20.10 10.12
N ALA A 222 -11.67 -19.61 10.49
CA ALA A 222 -11.82 -18.30 11.11
C ALA A 222 -12.70 -18.42 12.36
N LYS A 223 -12.37 -17.67 13.40
CA LYS A 223 -13.14 -17.63 14.64
C LYS A 223 -13.99 -16.37 14.67
N ALA A 224 -15.18 -16.47 15.28
CA ALA A 224 -16.00 -15.32 15.60
C ALA A 224 -16.54 -15.43 17.01
N GLN A 225 -16.56 -14.32 17.73
CA GLN A 225 -17.17 -14.20 19.04
C GLN A 225 -18.68 -14.01 18.86
N VAL A 226 -19.46 -14.95 19.39
CA VAL A 226 -20.92 -14.88 19.41
C VAL A 226 -21.35 -14.54 20.84
N ASN A 227 -21.98 -13.40 21.04
CA ASN A 227 -22.46 -12.93 22.33
C ASN A 227 -23.98 -13.01 22.40
N ILE A 228 -24.50 -13.59 23.48
CA ILE A 228 -25.94 -13.71 23.75
C ILE A 228 -26.29 -12.77 24.89
N TYR A 229 -26.83 -11.60 24.57
CA TYR A 229 -27.36 -10.66 25.55
C TYR A 229 -28.78 -11.10 25.89
N SER A 230 -28.94 -11.91 26.94
CA SER A 230 -30.26 -12.31 27.43
C SER A 230 -30.87 -11.18 28.27
N LYS A 231 -32.21 -11.09 28.30
CA LYS A 231 -32.94 -10.13 29.15
C LYS A 231 -32.43 -10.22 30.61
N PRO A 232 -31.87 -9.14 31.19
CA PRO A 232 -31.31 -9.18 32.53
C PRO A 232 -32.39 -8.95 33.60
N THR A 233 -32.08 -9.34 34.84
CA THR A 233 -32.78 -8.89 36.04
C THR A 233 -32.05 -7.67 36.59
N VAL A 234 -32.76 -6.57 36.83
CA VAL A 234 -32.17 -5.36 37.41
C VAL A 234 -31.91 -5.62 38.90
N PRO A 235 -30.66 -5.47 39.38
CA PRO A 235 -30.36 -5.70 40.79
C PRO A 235 -30.98 -4.61 41.67
N SER A 236 -31.31 -4.97 42.92
CA SER A 236 -31.76 -4.00 43.90
C SER A 236 -30.65 -3.00 44.22
N ARG A 237 -31.05 -1.75 44.46
CA ARG A 237 -30.16 -0.63 44.78
C ARG A 237 -30.57 -0.01 46.11
N THR A 238 -29.61 0.42 46.91
CA THR A 238 -29.89 1.19 48.12
C THR A 238 -29.45 2.62 47.89
N VAL A 239 -30.34 3.56 48.18
CA VAL A 239 -30.07 5.00 48.14
C VAL A 239 -30.50 5.60 49.46
N SER A 240 -30.12 6.84 49.71
CA SER A 240 -30.41 7.54 50.97
C SER A 240 -31.19 8.84 50.71
N SER A 241 -31.56 9.08 49.45
CA SER A 241 -32.53 10.08 48.99
C SER A 241 -33.30 9.58 47.77
N GLU A 242 -34.54 10.04 47.58
CA GLU A 242 -35.34 9.72 46.38
C GLU A 242 -34.78 10.37 45.11
N ALA A 243 -34.04 11.49 45.23
CA ALA A 243 -33.47 12.19 44.08
C ALA A 243 -32.41 11.34 43.35
N THR A 244 -31.57 10.62 44.11
CA THR A 244 -30.51 9.75 43.59
C THR A 244 -31.06 8.53 42.82
N ALA A 245 -32.33 8.15 43.07
CA ALA A 245 -32.99 7.06 42.34
C ALA A 245 -33.18 7.36 40.84
N LYS A 246 -33.07 8.63 40.43
CA LYS A 246 -33.13 9.06 39.01
C LYS A 246 -31.82 8.87 38.26
N ASN A 247 -30.71 8.65 38.96
CA ASN A 247 -29.40 8.49 38.33
C ASN A 247 -29.29 7.11 37.64
N PRO A 248 -28.61 7.03 36.49
CA PRO A 248 -28.34 5.77 35.83
C PRO A 248 -27.46 4.85 36.70
N MET A 249 -27.57 3.55 36.45
CA MET A 249 -26.69 2.55 37.08
C MET A 249 -26.10 1.58 36.05
N ILE A 250 -24.82 1.28 36.20
CA ILE A 250 -24.16 0.18 35.51
C ILE A 250 -24.20 -1.06 36.39
N PHE A 251 -24.56 -2.20 35.80
CA PHE A 251 -24.45 -3.49 36.46
C PHE A 251 -24.02 -4.58 35.49
N THR A 252 -23.52 -5.68 36.05
CA THR A 252 -23.13 -6.87 35.29
C THR A 252 -24.15 -7.98 35.54
N ALA A 253 -24.64 -8.60 34.47
CA ALA A 253 -25.46 -9.80 34.52
C ALA A 253 -24.99 -10.76 33.42
N ASN A 254 -24.89 -12.06 33.73
CA ASN A 254 -24.41 -13.07 32.78
C ASN A 254 -23.05 -12.73 32.11
N ASN A 255 -22.12 -12.14 32.88
CA ASN A 255 -20.83 -11.64 32.40
C ASN A 255 -20.92 -10.55 31.31
N GLN A 256 -22.04 -9.83 31.24
CA GLN A 256 -22.27 -8.73 30.30
C GLN A 256 -22.64 -7.46 31.07
N ARG A 257 -22.31 -6.32 30.47
CA ARG A 257 -22.50 -5.01 31.08
C ARG A 257 -23.77 -4.36 30.53
N PHE A 258 -24.54 -3.76 31.44
CA PHE A 258 -25.78 -3.07 31.10
C PHE A 258 -25.83 -1.70 31.77
N LEU A 259 -26.31 -0.71 31.01
CA LEU A 259 -26.70 0.61 31.49
C LEU A 259 -28.21 0.62 31.72
N ALA A 260 -28.64 0.71 32.98
CA ALA A 260 -30.04 0.92 33.35
C ALA A 260 -30.30 2.41 33.54
N THR A 261 -31.18 2.96 32.71
CA THR A 261 -31.64 4.35 32.78
C THR A 261 -33.05 4.38 33.37
N PRO A 262 -33.26 4.98 34.56
CA PRO A 262 -34.59 5.09 35.16
C PRO A 262 -35.55 5.85 34.25
N THR A 263 -36.77 5.33 34.10
CA THR A 263 -37.86 5.96 33.33
C THR A 263 -39.05 6.35 34.21
N ASP A 264 -39.23 5.69 35.36
CA ASP A 264 -40.29 5.98 36.34
C ASP A 264 -39.79 5.62 37.75
N THR A 265 -39.68 6.61 38.62
CA THR A 265 -39.19 6.50 40.00
C THR A 265 -40.29 6.80 41.03
N SER A 266 -41.55 6.84 40.61
CA SER A 266 -42.69 7.18 41.50
C SER A 266 -42.97 6.13 42.59
N ASP A 267 -42.65 4.85 42.33
CA ASP A 267 -42.70 3.76 43.29
C ASP A 267 -41.31 3.15 43.44
N LEU A 268 -40.64 3.43 44.56
CA LEU A 268 -39.28 2.95 44.82
C LEU A 268 -39.19 1.43 44.93
N ALA A 269 -40.27 0.71 45.27
CA ALA A 269 -40.26 -0.75 45.25
C ALA A 269 -40.28 -1.32 43.81
N ASN A 270 -40.70 -0.52 42.82
CA ASN A 270 -40.92 -0.94 41.44
C ASN A 270 -40.42 0.11 40.43
N VAL A 271 -39.21 0.63 40.62
CA VAL A 271 -38.60 1.60 39.69
C VAL A 271 -38.49 0.96 38.30
N LYS A 272 -38.93 1.67 37.26
CA LYS A 272 -38.84 1.20 35.87
C LYS A 272 -37.58 1.72 35.21
N TYR A 273 -36.96 0.87 34.40
CA TYR A 273 -35.73 1.14 33.68
C TYR A 273 -35.83 0.77 32.21
N ASP A 274 -35.20 1.57 31.37
CA ASP A 274 -34.73 1.14 30.06
C ASP A 274 -33.28 0.65 30.22
N VAL A 275 -33.05 -0.63 29.93
CA VAL A 275 -31.78 -1.32 30.17
C VAL A 275 -31.11 -1.64 28.84
N THR A 276 -29.96 -1.03 28.58
CA THR A 276 -29.24 -1.15 27.31
C THR A 276 -27.90 -1.86 27.51
N ALA A 277 -27.59 -2.84 26.66
CA ALA A 277 -26.29 -3.51 26.66
C ALA A 277 -25.18 -2.57 26.19
N ILE A 278 -24.03 -2.60 26.88
CA ILE A 278 -22.87 -1.76 26.57
C ILE A 278 -21.56 -2.54 26.54
N ASP A 279 -20.57 -2.03 25.82
CA ASP A 279 -19.19 -2.54 25.82
C ASP A 279 -18.34 -1.94 26.96
N SER A 280 -17.06 -2.33 27.03
CA SER A 280 -16.09 -1.82 28.00
C SER A 280 -15.81 -0.30 27.88
N ALA A 281 -16.09 0.31 26.74
CA ALA A 281 -15.97 1.74 26.49
C ALA A 281 -17.32 2.48 26.61
N GLY A 282 -18.38 1.79 27.08
CA GLY A 282 -19.71 2.35 27.28
C GLY A 282 -20.50 2.56 26.00
N ASN A 283 -20.03 2.07 24.85
CA ASN A 283 -20.79 2.14 23.60
C ASN A 283 -21.96 1.15 23.64
N THR A 284 -23.08 1.55 23.04
CA THR A 284 -24.24 0.68 22.90
C THR A 284 -23.94 -0.53 22.01
N ILE A 285 -24.30 -1.72 22.50
CA ILE A 285 -24.24 -2.95 21.72
C ILE A 285 -25.45 -3.03 20.80
N THR A 286 -25.19 -3.25 19.51
CA THR A 286 -26.23 -3.48 18.50
C THR A 286 -26.38 -4.95 18.16
N ASP A 287 -27.61 -5.36 17.94
CA ASP A 287 -27.98 -6.68 17.47
C ASP A 287 -27.51 -6.91 16.03
N SER A 288 -26.90 -8.06 15.76
CA SER A 288 -26.29 -8.37 14.46
C SER A 288 -27.29 -8.70 13.37
N THR A 289 -28.52 -9.08 13.71
CA THR A 289 -29.60 -9.34 12.76
C THR A 289 -30.28 -8.04 12.34
N THR A 290 -30.67 -7.23 13.31
CA THR A 290 -31.52 -6.04 13.11
C THR A 290 -30.73 -4.74 12.99
N GLY A 291 -29.48 -4.71 13.47
CA GLY A 291 -28.66 -3.50 13.56
C GLY A 291 -29.14 -2.49 14.62
N SER A 292 -30.15 -2.85 15.41
CA SER A 292 -30.72 -1.98 16.45
C SER A 292 -30.02 -2.18 17.79
N ALA A 293 -30.07 -1.18 18.67
CA ALA A 293 -29.57 -1.30 20.04
C ALA A 293 -30.27 -2.45 20.78
N ILE A 294 -29.50 -3.25 21.52
CA ILE A 294 -30.07 -4.26 22.42
C ILE A 294 -30.53 -3.55 23.69
N THR A 295 -31.81 -3.19 23.71
CA THR A 295 -32.46 -2.48 24.82
C THR A 295 -33.72 -3.20 25.29
N TYR A 296 -33.82 -3.42 26.60
CA TYR A 296 -35.01 -3.95 27.26
C TYR A 296 -35.73 -2.83 28.00
N LYS A 297 -36.96 -2.54 27.60
CA LYS A 297 -37.75 -1.43 28.15
C LYS A 297 -38.66 -1.89 29.29
N GLY A 298 -38.88 -0.98 30.25
CA GLY A 298 -39.83 -1.17 31.35
C GLY A 298 -39.48 -2.31 32.31
N LEU A 299 -38.19 -2.62 32.46
CA LEU A 299 -37.72 -3.59 33.46
C LEU A 299 -37.85 -2.97 34.84
N THR A 300 -38.21 -3.77 35.84
CA THR A 300 -38.39 -3.30 37.21
C THR A 300 -37.19 -3.67 38.08
N GLY A 301 -36.82 -2.75 38.97
CA GLY A 301 -35.83 -2.95 40.03
C GLY A 301 -36.33 -2.30 41.33
N SER A 302 -35.86 -2.82 42.47
CA SER A 302 -36.21 -2.28 43.78
C SER A 302 -35.14 -1.31 44.26
N VAL A 303 -35.57 -0.14 44.71
CA VAL A 303 -34.75 0.87 45.37
C VAL A 303 -35.16 1.00 46.83
N THR A 304 -34.24 0.71 47.74
CA THR A 304 -34.45 0.91 49.18
C THR A 304 -33.91 2.25 49.59
N ASN A 305 -34.74 3.10 50.21
CA ASN A 305 -34.29 4.37 50.77
C ASN A 305 -33.86 4.20 52.25
N THR A 306 -32.55 4.29 52.53
CA THR A 306 -31.98 4.25 53.88
C THR A 306 -31.43 5.62 54.25
N ALA A 307 -32.23 6.48 54.89
CA ALA A 307 -31.75 7.80 55.31
C ALA A 307 -30.57 7.69 56.30
N ASN A 308 -29.51 8.46 56.06
CA ASN A 308 -28.38 8.60 56.99
C ASN A 308 -28.37 10.04 57.54
N ALA A 309 -28.61 10.18 58.85
CA ALA A 309 -28.64 11.49 59.51
C ALA A 309 -27.26 12.15 59.63
N GLU A 310 -26.18 11.36 59.65
CA GLU A 310 -24.80 11.86 59.74
C GLU A 310 -24.20 12.19 58.38
N ASN A 311 -24.60 11.51 57.30
CA ASN A 311 -24.15 11.74 55.93
C ASN A 311 -25.35 12.06 55.02
N PRO A 312 -25.89 13.30 55.07
CA PRO A 312 -27.14 13.65 54.42
C PRO A 312 -27.01 13.83 52.89
N VAL A 313 -25.81 13.99 52.34
CA VAL A 313 -25.59 14.20 50.90
C VAL A 313 -25.34 12.84 50.23
N ASN A 314 -26.17 12.49 49.26
CA ASN A 314 -26.13 11.19 48.59
C ASN A 314 -26.02 11.37 47.09
N TYR A 315 -24.94 10.83 46.54
CA TYR A 315 -24.55 11.11 45.18
C TYR A 315 -24.06 9.83 44.51
N THR A 316 -24.16 9.78 43.19
CA THR A 316 -23.58 8.71 42.38
C THR A 316 -22.25 9.21 41.82
N MET A 317 -21.16 8.49 42.08
CA MET A 317 -19.91 8.68 41.32
C MET A 317 -20.11 8.07 39.94
N VAL A 318 -19.96 8.89 38.90
CA VAL A 318 -20.13 8.52 37.49
C VAL A 318 -18.76 8.50 36.84
N PHE A 319 -18.32 7.32 36.40
CA PHE A 319 -17.03 7.15 35.74
C PHE A 319 -17.25 7.03 34.24
N LYS A 320 -16.61 7.93 33.50
CA LYS A 320 -16.72 8.06 32.06
C LYS A 320 -15.43 7.60 31.39
N ASP A 321 -15.55 6.83 30.32
CA ASP A 321 -14.38 6.44 29.53
C ASP A 321 -13.70 7.68 28.94
N ALA A 322 -12.38 7.75 29.05
CA ALA A 322 -11.59 8.91 28.64
C ALA A 322 -11.68 9.21 27.14
N LYS A 323 -11.96 8.19 26.32
CA LYS A 323 -11.98 8.33 24.87
C LYS A 323 -13.39 8.59 24.34
N THR A 324 -14.39 7.87 24.82
CA THR A 324 -15.77 7.99 24.33
C THR A 324 -16.59 9.02 25.10
N GLY A 325 -16.23 9.30 26.36
CA GLY A 325 -17.03 10.09 27.30
C GLY A 325 -18.27 9.36 27.83
N ASN A 326 -18.48 8.10 27.43
CA ASN A 326 -19.64 7.31 27.85
C ASN A 326 -19.50 6.82 29.29
N VAL A 327 -20.62 6.68 30.00
CA VAL A 327 -20.64 6.11 31.35
C VAL A 327 -20.26 4.64 31.28
N VAL A 328 -19.17 4.29 31.95
CA VAL A 328 -18.67 2.90 32.01
C VAL A 328 -18.85 2.29 33.39
N TYR A 329 -18.87 3.07 34.46
CA TYR A 329 -19.06 2.54 35.81
C TYR A 329 -19.77 3.58 36.69
N THR A 330 -20.52 3.11 37.68
CA THR A 330 -21.23 3.97 38.64
C THR A 330 -21.09 3.39 40.04
N SER A 331 -20.93 4.25 41.05
CA SER A 331 -20.86 3.84 42.45
C SER A 331 -21.66 4.80 43.32
N ASP A 332 -22.64 4.29 44.07
CA ASP A 332 -23.42 5.12 45.00
C ASP A 332 -22.67 5.36 46.29
N GLN A 333 -22.64 6.62 46.73
CA GLN A 333 -21.88 7.08 47.89
C GLN A 333 -22.70 8.03 48.76
N ASN A 334 -22.24 8.24 49.99
CA ASN A 334 -22.80 9.21 50.93
C ASN A 334 -21.69 10.06 51.57
N GLY A 335 -22.03 11.29 51.93
CA GLY A 335 -21.12 12.24 52.58
C GLY A 335 -21.84 13.44 53.20
N LYS A 336 -21.06 14.45 53.58
CA LYS A 336 -21.53 15.70 54.19
C LYS A 336 -21.28 16.90 53.27
N VAL A 337 -22.06 17.96 53.46
CA VAL A 337 -21.82 19.23 52.77
C VAL A 337 -20.43 19.75 53.13
N GLY A 338 -19.64 20.07 52.12
CA GLY A 338 -18.25 20.51 52.24
C GLY A 338 -17.20 19.39 52.19
N ASP A 339 -17.61 18.11 52.23
CA ASP A 339 -16.67 17.00 52.04
C ASP A 339 -16.06 17.05 50.63
N THR A 340 -14.81 16.61 50.52
CA THR A 340 -14.09 16.55 49.24
C THR A 340 -14.01 15.10 48.76
N VAL A 341 -14.54 14.84 47.57
CA VAL A 341 -14.43 13.57 46.86
C VAL A 341 -13.24 13.66 45.93
N ASP A 342 -12.12 13.11 46.36
CA ASP A 342 -10.83 13.20 45.67
C ASP A 342 -10.47 11.91 44.90
N LYS A 343 -9.26 11.91 44.35
CA LYS A 343 -8.69 10.75 43.65
C LYS A 343 -8.63 9.49 44.51
N THR A 344 -8.41 9.62 45.82
CA THR A 344 -8.31 8.48 46.74
C THR A 344 -9.68 7.81 46.87
N ALA A 345 -10.72 8.60 47.14
CA ALA A 345 -12.10 8.12 47.22
C ALA A 345 -12.55 7.46 45.90
N ALA A 346 -12.25 8.11 44.77
CA ALA A 346 -12.55 7.58 43.45
C ALA A 346 -11.81 6.27 43.14
N THR A 347 -10.54 6.14 43.55
CA THR A 347 -9.77 4.89 43.40
C THR A 347 -10.36 3.76 44.23
N THR A 348 -10.80 4.05 45.46
CA THR A 348 -11.48 3.07 46.33
C THR A 348 -12.80 2.60 45.71
N ALA A 349 -13.60 3.51 45.15
CA ALA A 349 -14.86 3.18 44.48
C ALA A 349 -14.67 2.33 43.22
N LEU A 350 -13.53 2.46 42.53
CA LEU A 350 -13.16 1.67 41.34
C LEU A 350 -12.57 0.28 41.68
N ALA A 351 -12.45 -0.10 42.95
CA ALA A 351 -11.89 -1.38 43.32
C ALA A 351 -12.61 -2.53 42.60
N ASN A 352 -11.85 -3.42 41.95
CA ASN A 352 -12.34 -4.55 41.15
C ASN A 352 -13.14 -4.19 39.87
N SER A 353 -13.19 -2.91 39.48
CA SER A 353 -13.89 -2.49 38.25
C SER A 353 -13.09 -2.78 36.96
N GLY A 354 -11.77 -2.90 37.07
CA GLY A 354 -10.84 -3.00 35.94
C GLY A 354 -10.41 -1.65 35.35
N TYR A 355 -10.99 -0.54 35.82
CA TYR A 355 -10.67 0.81 35.33
C TYR A 355 -9.66 1.54 36.22
N THR A 356 -8.89 2.43 35.62
CA THR A 356 -7.93 3.31 36.28
C THR A 356 -8.26 4.77 35.98
N LEU A 357 -8.11 5.64 36.98
CA LEU A 357 -8.31 7.08 36.82
C LEU A 357 -7.25 7.67 35.91
N THR A 358 -7.66 8.53 34.99
CA THR A 358 -6.77 9.24 34.06
C THR A 358 -6.49 10.68 34.49
N GLY A 359 -7.37 11.27 35.30
CA GLY A 359 -7.24 12.63 35.81
C GLY A 359 -6.94 12.74 37.30
N SER A 360 -7.01 13.98 37.78
CA SER A 360 -6.88 14.37 39.19
C SER A 360 -8.11 15.17 39.63
N GLU A 361 -9.29 14.79 39.12
CA GLU A 361 -10.56 15.44 39.43
C GLU A 361 -10.83 15.37 40.94
N SER A 362 -11.43 16.43 41.46
CA SER A 362 -11.83 16.56 42.86
C SER A 362 -13.09 17.41 42.94
N HIS A 363 -14.05 16.97 43.74
CA HIS A 363 -15.37 17.60 43.86
C HIS A 363 -15.68 17.92 45.32
N THR A 364 -16.17 19.11 45.59
CA THR A 364 -16.70 19.48 46.92
C THR A 364 -18.20 19.26 46.94
N LEU A 365 -18.71 18.53 47.93
CA LEU A 365 -20.13 18.22 48.04
C LEU A 365 -20.95 19.44 48.47
N ALA A 366 -21.97 19.77 47.67
CA ALA A 366 -23.04 20.71 48.01
C ALA A 366 -24.27 19.95 48.51
N ALA A 367 -25.23 20.66 49.11
CA ALA A 367 -26.44 20.04 49.67
C ALA A 367 -27.33 19.36 48.61
N ASP A 368 -27.25 19.81 47.36
CA ASP A 368 -28.00 19.32 46.22
C ASP A 368 -27.17 18.45 45.26
N THR A 369 -25.95 18.06 45.64
CA THR A 369 -25.10 17.20 44.81
C THR A 369 -25.74 15.81 44.64
N THR A 370 -26.10 15.48 43.39
CA THR A 370 -26.63 14.16 43.02
C THR A 370 -25.62 13.29 42.29
N GLU A 371 -24.59 13.88 41.65
CA GLU A 371 -23.58 13.16 40.86
C GLU A 371 -22.20 13.83 40.97
N THR A 372 -21.13 13.02 40.83
CA THR A 372 -19.75 13.49 40.66
C THR A 372 -19.07 12.73 39.54
N ASP A 373 -18.45 13.45 38.60
CA ASP A 373 -17.88 12.86 37.37
C ASP A 373 -16.36 12.60 37.49
N PHE A 374 -15.93 11.44 37.01
CA PHE A 374 -14.51 11.07 36.91
C PHE A 374 -14.18 10.47 35.57
N THR A 375 -12.96 10.68 35.08
CA THR A 375 -12.51 10.14 33.80
C THR A 375 -11.56 8.95 34.01
N VAL A 376 -11.87 7.82 33.36
CA VAL A 376 -11.17 6.55 33.52
C VAL A 376 -10.76 5.92 32.20
N THR A 377 -9.81 5.00 32.26
CA THR A 377 -9.43 4.11 31.15
C THR A 377 -9.36 2.67 31.65
N GLN A 378 -9.41 1.70 30.74
CA GLN A 378 -9.17 0.29 31.03
C GLN A 378 -7.95 -0.21 30.24
N ALA A 379 -7.17 -1.14 30.81
CA ALA A 379 -6.12 -1.82 30.06
C ALA A 379 -6.74 -2.76 29.01
N ALA A 380 -6.16 -2.80 27.81
CA ALA A 380 -6.66 -3.56 26.66
C ALA A 380 -5.51 -4.32 25.99
N ASP A 381 -4.76 -5.08 26.78
CA ASP A 381 -3.68 -5.89 26.27
C ASP A 381 -4.25 -6.98 25.35
N THR A 382 -3.78 -6.99 24.09
CA THR A 382 -4.27 -7.88 23.04
C THR A 382 -3.14 -8.80 22.56
N THR A 383 -3.40 -10.10 22.54
CA THR A 383 -2.51 -11.09 21.93
C THR A 383 -2.81 -11.21 20.44
N ILE A 384 -1.81 -10.94 19.60
CA ILE A 384 -1.86 -11.17 18.16
C ILE A 384 -1.38 -12.60 17.87
N ASN A 385 -2.20 -13.38 17.18
CA ASN A 385 -1.82 -14.68 16.65
C ASN A 385 -1.57 -14.56 15.15
N TYR A 386 -0.33 -14.78 14.72
CA TYR A 386 -0.01 -14.84 13.30
C TYR A 386 -0.44 -16.19 12.74
N ILE A 387 -1.30 -16.18 11.73
CA ILE A 387 -1.80 -17.39 11.07
C ILE A 387 -1.30 -17.40 9.62
N ASP A 388 -0.58 -18.44 9.24
CA ASP A 388 -0.20 -18.66 7.85
C ASP A 388 -1.46 -18.94 7.02
N ASN A 389 -1.81 -18.01 6.13
CA ASN A 389 -2.95 -18.06 5.22
C ASN A 389 -2.78 -19.08 4.07
N THR A 390 -1.72 -19.89 4.09
CA THR A 390 -1.51 -21.00 3.17
C THR A 390 -1.74 -22.35 3.85
N THR A 391 -1.35 -22.46 5.13
CA THR A 391 -1.39 -23.73 5.86
C THR A 391 -2.42 -23.75 7.00
N GLY A 392 -2.96 -22.59 7.39
CA GLY A 392 -3.82 -22.41 8.56
C GLY A 392 -3.11 -22.56 9.90
N LYS A 393 -1.77 -22.71 9.91
CA LYS A 393 -0.99 -22.94 11.14
C LYS A 393 -0.52 -21.63 11.76
N SER A 394 -0.22 -21.67 13.05
CA SER A 394 0.40 -20.54 13.74
C SER A 394 1.82 -20.29 13.20
N ALA A 395 2.08 -19.05 12.81
CA ALA A 395 3.39 -18.54 12.38
C ALA A 395 4.12 -17.77 13.51
N GLY A 396 3.49 -17.63 14.68
CA GLY A 396 4.02 -16.91 15.84
C GLY A 396 2.92 -16.15 16.59
N THR A 397 3.29 -15.52 17.69
CA THR A 397 2.41 -14.63 18.47
C THR A 397 3.19 -13.43 19.00
N GLU A 398 2.49 -12.34 19.27
CA GLU A 398 3.01 -11.22 20.07
C GLU A 398 1.91 -10.62 20.95
N THR A 399 2.30 -9.90 22.00
CA THR A 399 1.35 -9.15 22.85
C THR A 399 1.54 -7.66 22.66
N LEU A 400 0.45 -6.98 22.35
CA LEU A 400 0.36 -5.53 22.30
C LEU A 400 -0.26 -5.04 23.60
N SER A 401 0.41 -4.13 24.30
CA SER A 401 -0.09 -3.58 25.57
C SER A 401 -0.48 -2.12 25.40
N GLY A 402 -1.52 -1.70 26.12
CA GLY A 402 -2.01 -0.33 26.09
C GLY A 402 -3.42 -0.18 26.63
N ASN A 403 -3.94 1.04 26.53
CA ASN A 403 -5.27 1.39 27.01
C ASN A 403 -6.35 1.10 25.96
N ASN A 404 -7.57 0.86 26.42
CA ASN A 404 -8.74 0.60 25.57
C ASN A 404 -8.93 1.70 24.52
N GLY A 405 -9.20 1.28 23.29
CA GLY A 405 -9.33 2.16 22.13
C GLY A 405 -8.02 2.78 21.64
N SER A 406 -6.87 2.54 22.26
CA SER A 406 -5.59 3.11 21.79
C SER A 406 -5.12 2.43 20.51
N THR A 407 -4.53 3.20 19.60
CA THR A 407 -3.94 2.66 18.36
C THR A 407 -2.45 2.36 18.58
N THR A 408 -2.01 1.19 18.12
CA THR A 408 -0.61 0.74 18.15
C THR A 408 -0.27 0.03 16.83
N ILE A 409 0.97 -0.40 16.64
CA ILE A 409 1.42 -1.15 15.48
C ILE A 409 1.96 -2.51 15.91
N LEU A 410 1.97 -3.47 14.98
CA LEU A 410 2.65 -4.74 15.16
C LEU A 410 4.15 -4.51 15.44
N LYS A 411 4.72 -5.18 16.45
CA LYS A 411 6.15 -5.01 16.79
C LYS A 411 7.05 -5.60 15.72
N SER A 412 6.64 -6.72 15.12
CA SER A 412 7.35 -7.37 14.02
C SER A 412 6.49 -8.38 13.29
N ILE A 413 6.62 -8.47 11.96
CA ILE A 413 6.09 -9.61 11.20
C ILE A 413 7.04 -10.82 11.38
N PRO A 414 6.54 -12.04 11.60
CA PRO A 414 7.39 -13.23 11.72
C PRO A 414 8.36 -13.41 10.54
N SER A 415 9.58 -13.86 10.83
CA SER A 415 10.62 -14.06 9.81
C SER A 415 10.17 -15.03 8.71
N GLY A 416 10.39 -14.66 7.45
CA GLY A 416 9.98 -15.45 6.29
C GLY A 416 8.51 -15.28 5.90
N TYR A 417 7.79 -14.33 6.51
CA TYR A 417 6.39 -14.05 6.23
C TYR A 417 6.18 -12.56 5.90
N GLN A 418 5.08 -12.29 5.19
CA GLN A 418 4.56 -10.95 4.92
C GLN A 418 3.06 -10.92 5.25
N LEU A 419 2.51 -9.74 5.57
CA LEU A 419 1.08 -9.60 5.81
C LEU A 419 0.25 -9.93 4.56
N VAL A 420 -0.90 -10.57 4.76
CA VAL A 420 -1.89 -10.75 3.69
C VAL A 420 -2.63 -9.43 3.44
N ASP A 421 -3.05 -8.75 4.50
CA ASP A 421 -3.67 -7.43 4.47
C ASP A 421 -2.74 -6.43 5.15
N LEU A 422 -2.28 -5.41 4.41
CA LEU A 422 -1.38 -4.39 4.93
C LEU A 422 -2.05 -3.50 5.97
N SER A 423 -3.38 -3.41 5.98
CA SER A 423 -4.12 -2.62 6.98
C SER A 423 -4.00 -3.21 8.40
N ASP A 424 -3.72 -4.51 8.53
CA ASP A 424 -3.43 -5.16 9.81
C ASP A 424 -2.09 -4.73 10.42
N PHE A 425 -1.29 -3.89 9.76
CA PHE A 425 -0.11 -3.35 10.42
C PHE A 425 -0.46 -2.43 11.59
N MET A 426 -1.56 -1.69 11.49
CA MET A 426 -2.09 -0.86 12.57
C MET A 426 -3.20 -1.59 13.33
N GLN A 427 -3.14 -1.55 14.66
CA GLN A 427 -4.08 -2.24 15.54
C GLN A 427 -4.74 -1.23 16.48
N THR A 428 -6.06 -1.34 16.65
CA THR A 428 -6.79 -0.63 17.70
C THR A 428 -7.07 -1.60 18.83
N LEU A 429 -6.56 -1.30 20.03
CA LEU A 429 -6.73 -2.15 21.20
C LEU A 429 -8.17 -2.09 21.70
N ASN A 430 -8.72 -3.24 22.10
CA ASN A 430 -10.08 -3.37 22.60
C ASN A 430 -10.08 -4.28 23.84
N ALA A 431 -10.52 -3.76 24.98
CA ALA A 431 -10.54 -4.50 26.25
C ALA A 431 -11.50 -5.70 26.22
N ASP A 432 -12.52 -5.67 25.37
CA ASP A 432 -13.44 -6.80 25.14
C ASP A 432 -12.86 -7.85 24.17
N GLN A 433 -11.73 -7.54 23.52
CA GLN A 433 -11.03 -8.43 22.58
C GLN A 433 -9.55 -8.61 22.97
N THR A 434 -9.30 -9.57 23.85
CA THR A 434 -7.95 -9.88 24.36
C THR A 434 -7.09 -10.67 23.37
N SER A 435 -7.64 -11.09 22.22
CA SER A 435 -6.92 -11.85 21.19
C SER A 435 -7.43 -11.51 19.78
N LYS A 436 -6.53 -11.44 18.80
CA LYS A 436 -6.84 -11.21 17.38
C LYS A 436 -5.93 -12.06 16.50
N ASP A 437 -6.51 -12.69 15.48
CA ASP A 437 -5.76 -13.40 14.45
C ASP A 437 -5.36 -12.42 13.34
N VAL A 438 -4.10 -12.45 12.91
CA VAL A 438 -3.56 -11.68 11.78
C VAL A 438 -2.99 -12.66 10.76
N TYR A 439 -3.46 -12.55 9.52
CA TYR A 439 -3.08 -13.47 8.46
C TYR A 439 -1.79 -13.04 7.77
N VAL A 440 -0.85 -13.98 7.70
CA VAL A 440 0.43 -13.82 7.02
C VAL A 440 0.56 -14.85 5.90
N LYS A 441 1.37 -14.58 4.89
CA LYS A 441 1.74 -15.54 3.85
C LYS A 441 3.25 -15.67 3.81
N PRO A 442 3.80 -16.86 3.50
CA PRO A 442 5.23 -17.01 3.31
C PRO A 442 5.70 -15.96 2.30
N GLN A 443 6.78 -15.25 2.64
CA GLN A 443 7.57 -14.59 1.61
C GLN A 443 8.04 -15.70 0.69
N LYS A 444 7.78 -15.58 -0.61
CA LYS A 444 8.22 -16.59 -1.59
C LYS A 444 9.70 -16.84 -1.34
N SER A 445 10.03 -18.04 -0.87
CA SER A 445 11.41 -18.45 -0.69
C SER A 445 12.11 -18.20 -2.01
N VAL A 446 13.15 -17.37 -1.94
CA VAL A 446 14.11 -17.11 -2.99
C VAL A 446 14.41 -18.45 -3.66
N VAL A 447 13.95 -18.59 -4.91
CA VAL A 447 14.44 -19.63 -5.80
C VAL A 447 15.95 -19.53 -5.68
N LYS A 448 16.62 -20.63 -5.29
CA LYS A 448 18.08 -20.71 -5.13
C LYS A 448 18.74 -19.76 -6.11
N ASN A 449 19.59 -18.84 -5.63
CA ASN A 449 20.09 -17.76 -6.47
C ASN A 449 20.52 -18.30 -7.84
N LEU A 450 19.87 -17.80 -8.88
CA LEU A 450 20.11 -18.16 -10.26
C LEU A 450 21.45 -17.56 -10.67
N SER A 451 22.34 -18.38 -11.20
CA SER A 451 23.62 -17.93 -11.73
C SER A 451 23.43 -17.26 -13.09
N TYR A 452 24.26 -16.27 -13.41
CA TYR A 452 24.26 -15.63 -14.72
C TYR A 452 25.67 -15.26 -15.19
N THR A 453 25.84 -15.12 -16.50
CA THR A 453 27.07 -14.65 -17.15
C THR A 453 26.76 -13.52 -18.12
N VAL A 454 27.41 -12.37 -17.96
CA VAL A 454 27.28 -11.21 -18.87
C VAL A 454 28.51 -11.09 -19.76
N THR A 455 28.31 -10.89 -21.06
CA THR A 455 29.37 -10.59 -22.03
C THR A 455 29.10 -9.23 -22.69
N PHE A 456 30.07 -8.31 -22.62
CA PHE A 456 29.98 -7.02 -23.30
C PHE A 456 30.60 -7.09 -24.69
N ARG A 457 29.86 -6.66 -25.71
CA ARG A 457 30.34 -6.57 -27.09
C ARG A 457 30.23 -5.17 -27.64
N ASP A 458 31.27 -4.72 -28.32
CA ASP A 458 31.21 -3.50 -29.11
C ASP A 458 30.20 -3.69 -30.26
N LYS A 459 29.22 -2.80 -30.36
CA LYS A 459 28.11 -2.88 -31.34
C LYS A 459 28.59 -2.72 -32.78
N SER A 460 29.66 -1.97 -33.00
CA SER A 460 30.20 -1.68 -34.33
C SER A 460 31.11 -2.78 -34.86
N THR A 461 31.91 -3.40 -33.99
CA THR A 461 32.92 -4.39 -34.37
C THR A 461 32.54 -5.83 -34.00
N GLY A 462 31.54 -6.02 -33.13
CA GLY A 462 31.11 -7.32 -32.60
C GLY A 462 32.11 -7.98 -31.65
N LYS A 463 33.27 -7.35 -31.39
CA LYS A 463 34.32 -7.87 -30.50
C LYS A 463 33.88 -7.82 -29.05
N VAL A 464 34.33 -8.77 -28.24
CA VAL A 464 34.16 -8.73 -26.79
C VAL A 464 35.13 -7.68 -26.23
N VAL A 465 34.62 -6.72 -25.47
CA VAL A 465 35.38 -5.52 -25.04
C VAL A 465 35.40 -5.33 -23.52
N GLY A 466 34.91 -6.31 -22.77
CA GLY A 466 34.97 -6.34 -21.30
C GLY A 466 35.06 -7.77 -20.76
N SER A 467 35.42 -7.89 -19.48
CA SER A 467 35.46 -9.18 -18.78
C SER A 467 34.06 -9.77 -18.60
N LYS A 468 33.95 -11.10 -18.65
CA LYS A 468 32.70 -11.78 -18.32
C LYS A 468 32.38 -11.57 -16.84
N VAL A 469 31.18 -11.08 -16.54
CA VAL A 469 30.70 -10.95 -15.16
C VAL A 469 29.89 -12.19 -14.82
N GLN A 470 30.30 -12.92 -13.78
CA GLN A 470 29.58 -14.07 -13.24
C GLN A 470 29.12 -13.78 -11.82
N SER A 471 27.84 -13.96 -11.56
CA SER A 471 27.24 -13.71 -10.24
C SER A 471 25.89 -14.43 -10.12
N GLU A 472 25.19 -14.18 -9.03
CA GLU A 472 24.02 -14.89 -8.56
C GLU A 472 22.92 -13.87 -8.16
N GLY A 473 21.64 -14.17 -8.41
CA GLY A 473 20.50 -13.33 -8.01
C GLY A 473 19.19 -14.13 -7.91
N ALA A 474 18.13 -13.57 -7.32
CA ALA A 474 16.84 -14.25 -7.20
C ALA A 474 16.07 -14.28 -8.54
N LEU A 475 15.16 -15.26 -8.68
CA LEU A 475 14.25 -15.31 -9.84
C LEU A 475 13.38 -14.05 -9.90
N GLY A 476 13.44 -13.35 -11.03
CA GLY A 476 12.72 -12.10 -11.25
C GLY A 476 13.53 -10.85 -10.89
N ASP A 477 14.72 -10.98 -10.31
CA ASP A 477 15.60 -9.83 -10.05
C ASP A 477 15.99 -9.15 -11.36
N TYR A 478 16.08 -7.82 -11.34
CA TYR A 478 16.75 -7.08 -12.41
C TYR A 478 18.21 -6.84 -12.09
N VAL A 479 19.08 -7.48 -12.87
CA VAL A 479 20.52 -7.31 -12.80
C VAL A 479 20.92 -6.05 -13.57
N GLY A 480 21.13 -4.94 -12.86
CA GLY A 480 21.70 -3.71 -13.43
C GLY A 480 23.22 -3.77 -13.56
N LEU A 481 23.75 -3.30 -14.69
CA LEU A 481 25.14 -3.44 -15.15
C LEU A 481 25.84 -2.08 -15.29
N ALA A 482 27.17 -2.08 -15.21
CA ALA A 482 28.03 -0.96 -15.58
C ALA A 482 28.75 -1.26 -16.89
N ALA A 483 28.93 -0.25 -17.75
CA ALA A 483 29.67 -0.40 -18.99
C ALA A 483 31.18 -0.57 -18.71
N PRO A 484 31.93 -1.34 -19.53
CA PRO A 484 33.39 -1.44 -19.40
C PRO A 484 34.09 -0.10 -19.61
N ASP A 485 35.28 0.08 -19.03
CA ASP A 485 36.10 1.27 -19.19
C ASP A 485 36.31 1.63 -20.67
N GLY A 486 36.05 2.90 -21.03
CA GLY A 486 36.17 3.40 -22.41
C GLY A 486 34.94 3.15 -23.29
N TYR A 487 33.86 2.58 -22.74
CA TYR A 487 32.63 2.29 -23.47
C TYR A 487 31.39 2.87 -22.76
N ALA A 488 30.34 3.14 -23.53
CA ALA A 488 28.99 3.43 -23.02
C ALA A 488 28.00 2.38 -23.53
N PHE A 489 26.89 2.16 -22.81
CA PHE A 489 25.82 1.27 -23.28
C PHE A 489 25.21 1.77 -24.58
N ALA A 490 25.01 0.86 -25.54
CA ALA A 490 24.49 1.22 -26.86
C ALA A 490 23.01 1.61 -26.83
N THR A 491 22.25 1.08 -25.86
CA THR A 491 20.85 1.41 -25.60
C THR A 491 20.54 1.32 -24.11
N ILE A 492 19.43 1.91 -23.68
CA ILE A 492 18.94 1.80 -22.29
C ILE A 492 18.67 0.33 -21.89
N ALA A 493 18.27 -0.52 -22.85
CA ALA A 493 18.04 -1.95 -22.61
C ALA A 493 19.35 -2.72 -22.31
N ASP A 494 20.51 -2.13 -22.61
CA ASP A 494 21.80 -2.74 -22.31
C ASP A 494 22.25 -2.51 -20.86
N ASN A 495 21.62 -1.58 -20.14
CA ASN A 495 21.92 -1.26 -18.74
C ASN A 495 21.61 -2.40 -17.76
N GLY A 496 20.92 -3.46 -18.17
CA GLY A 496 20.60 -4.59 -17.31
C GLY A 496 19.65 -5.61 -17.92
N PHE A 497 19.21 -6.59 -17.14
CA PHE A 497 18.29 -7.65 -17.59
C PHE A 497 17.53 -8.30 -16.42
N LEU A 498 16.37 -8.88 -16.69
CA LEU A 498 15.67 -9.75 -15.73
C LEU A 498 16.31 -11.13 -15.69
N LEU A 499 16.55 -11.64 -14.48
CA LEU A 499 17.07 -12.97 -14.23
C LEU A 499 15.92 -13.96 -14.13
N LEU A 500 15.75 -14.76 -15.19
CA LEU A 500 14.58 -15.62 -15.39
C LEU A 500 14.93 -17.12 -15.36
N LYS A 501 16.21 -17.48 -15.47
CA LYS A 501 16.68 -18.87 -15.41
C LYS A 501 18.08 -18.99 -14.81
N ASP A 502 18.40 -20.16 -14.28
CA ASP A 502 19.76 -20.50 -13.82
C ASP A 502 20.72 -20.63 -15.00
N ASN A 503 21.99 -20.28 -14.81
CA ASN A 503 23.01 -20.16 -15.85
C ASN A 503 22.62 -19.25 -17.02
N GLN A 504 21.91 -18.14 -16.76
CA GLN A 504 21.47 -17.23 -17.82
C GLN A 504 22.66 -16.48 -18.45
N ASN A 505 22.89 -16.72 -19.75
CA ASN A 505 23.90 -16.01 -20.53
C ASN A 505 23.29 -14.79 -21.23
N VAL A 506 23.85 -13.61 -21.00
CA VAL A 506 23.36 -12.35 -21.57
C VAL A 506 24.49 -11.62 -22.29
N THR A 507 24.24 -11.18 -23.52
CA THR A 507 25.16 -10.31 -24.26
C THR A 507 24.61 -8.89 -24.24
N LYS A 508 25.42 -7.93 -23.82
CA LYS A 508 25.08 -6.50 -23.82
C LYS A 508 25.96 -5.74 -24.79
N TYR A 509 25.35 -4.80 -25.49
CA TYR A 509 26.03 -4.02 -26.52
C TYR A 509 26.49 -2.68 -25.96
N VAL A 510 27.73 -2.36 -26.27
CA VAL A 510 28.38 -1.11 -25.88
C VAL A 510 28.99 -0.45 -27.11
N VAL A 511 29.28 0.84 -27.03
CA VAL A 511 29.88 1.66 -28.08
C VAL A 511 31.05 2.43 -27.50
N ALA A 512 32.12 2.61 -28.28
CA ALA A 512 33.29 3.34 -27.83
C ALA A 512 32.89 4.77 -27.39
N ALA A 513 33.33 5.17 -26.20
CA ALA A 513 33.09 6.50 -25.65
C ALA A 513 34.22 7.47 -26.04
N ASP A 514 34.49 7.58 -27.34
CA ASP A 514 35.65 8.31 -27.89
C ASP A 514 35.28 9.56 -28.69
N THR A 515 33.98 9.83 -28.90
CA THR A 515 33.50 11.00 -29.65
C THR A 515 33.66 12.27 -28.82
N PRO A 516 34.53 13.21 -29.21
CA PRO A 516 34.75 14.42 -28.44
C PRO A 516 33.59 15.41 -28.62
N TYR A 517 33.22 16.10 -27.54
CA TYR A 517 32.32 17.24 -27.57
C TYR A 517 32.96 18.46 -26.91
N ASN A 518 32.55 19.64 -27.36
CA ASN A 518 32.93 20.94 -26.83
C ASN A 518 31.71 21.86 -26.87
N ILE A 519 31.26 22.28 -25.69
CA ILE A 519 30.18 23.22 -25.49
C ILE A 519 30.78 24.58 -25.17
N SER A 520 30.41 25.60 -25.94
CA SER A 520 30.66 27.00 -25.63
C SER A 520 29.40 27.62 -25.05
N TYR A 521 29.49 28.15 -23.83
CA TYR A 521 28.40 28.86 -23.17
C TYR A 521 28.50 30.35 -23.51
N VAL A 522 27.46 30.91 -24.12
CA VAL A 522 27.41 32.32 -24.56
C VAL A 522 26.33 33.07 -23.79
N ASP A 523 26.69 34.21 -23.20
CA ASP A 523 25.74 35.12 -22.58
C ASP A 523 24.75 35.65 -23.62
N GLN A 524 23.45 35.35 -23.47
CA GLN A 524 22.39 35.74 -24.40
C GLN A 524 22.31 37.27 -24.59
N ASP A 525 22.60 38.04 -23.54
CA ASP A 525 22.47 39.50 -23.56
C ASP A 525 23.70 40.18 -24.18
N SER A 526 24.91 39.69 -23.86
CA SER A 526 26.16 40.33 -24.31
C SER A 526 26.82 39.67 -25.53
N GLY A 527 26.40 38.45 -25.89
CA GLY A 527 26.98 37.65 -26.98
C GLY A 527 28.40 37.15 -26.70
N LYS A 528 28.91 37.30 -25.47
CA LYS A 528 30.26 36.89 -25.09
C LYS A 528 30.27 35.44 -24.58
N GLU A 529 31.32 34.69 -24.92
CA GLU A 529 31.57 33.39 -24.30
C GLU A 529 31.90 33.58 -22.80
N VAL A 530 31.19 32.83 -21.96
CA VAL A 530 31.27 32.91 -20.50
C VAL A 530 31.72 31.61 -19.84
N GLY A 531 31.90 30.53 -20.63
CA GLY A 531 32.45 29.27 -20.17
C GLY A 531 32.51 28.23 -21.28
N THR A 532 33.23 27.15 -21.04
CA THR A 532 33.30 26.00 -21.95
C THR A 532 33.26 24.69 -21.18
N GLU A 533 32.66 23.65 -21.77
CA GLU A 533 32.67 22.28 -21.25
C GLU A 533 33.11 21.31 -22.35
N THR A 534 34.13 20.50 -22.07
CA THR A 534 34.67 19.54 -23.04
C THR A 534 34.75 18.14 -22.47
N GLY A 535 34.48 17.13 -23.28
CA GLY A 535 34.59 15.74 -22.87
C GLY A 535 34.58 14.78 -24.06
N LYS A 536 34.45 13.50 -23.75
CA LYS A 536 34.21 12.43 -24.73
C LYS A 536 33.03 11.58 -24.29
N GLY A 537 32.26 11.08 -25.24
CA GLY A 537 31.18 10.13 -24.99
C GLY A 537 30.87 9.34 -26.26
N ALA A 538 29.87 8.47 -26.20
CA ALA A 538 29.43 7.75 -27.38
C ALA A 538 28.52 8.64 -28.25
N ASP A 539 28.69 8.54 -29.57
CA ASP A 539 27.84 9.21 -30.55
C ASP A 539 26.35 8.92 -30.27
N GLY A 540 25.54 9.97 -30.27
CA GLY A 540 24.12 9.94 -29.96
C GLY A 540 23.74 9.87 -28.47
N SER A 541 24.70 9.70 -27.55
CA SER A 541 24.43 9.68 -26.12
C SER A 541 24.02 11.05 -25.60
N LYS A 542 23.17 11.08 -24.57
CA LYS A 542 22.75 12.32 -23.90
C LYS A 542 23.55 12.53 -22.61
N ILE A 543 24.02 13.75 -22.41
CA ILE A 543 24.65 14.20 -21.17
C ILE A 543 23.85 15.36 -20.58
N THR A 544 23.86 15.49 -19.25
CA THR A 544 23.30 16.66 -18.56
C THR A 544 24.40 17.71 -18.44
N LEU A 545 24.14 18.90 -18.97
CA LEU A 545 25.05 20.04 -18.91
C LEU A 545 24.89 20.81 -17.59
N LYS A 546 25.97 21.48 -17.17
CA LYS A 546 25.95 22.40 -16.02
C LYS A 546 26.25 23.82 -16.47
N ALA A 547 25.34 24.76 -16.15
CA ALA A 547 25.57 26.17 -16.45
C ALA A 547 26.81 26.70 -15.70
N PRO A 548 27.59 27.62 -16.30
CA PRO A 548 28.71 28.29 -15.62
C PRO A 548 28.28 29.04 -14.35
N ASP A 549 29.21 29.20 -13.40
CA ASP A 549 28.94 29.92 -12.15
C ASP A 549 28.40 31.34 -12.42
N GLY A 550 27.25 31.67 -11.83
CA GLY A 550 26.56 32.95 -12.02
C GLY A 550 25.64 33.02 -13.24
N TYR A 551 25.38 31.90 -13.93
CA TYR A 551 24.50 31.82 -15.10
C TYR A 551 23.44 30.72 -14.94
N ALA A 552 22.35 30.84 -15.70
CA ALA A 552 21.31 29.83 -15.90
C ALA A 552 21.07 29.61 -17.40
N PHE A 553 20.60 28.42 -17.77
CA PHE A 553 20.19 28.12 -19.15
C PHE A 553 19.02 29.01 -19.59
N VAL A 554 18.95 29.36 -20.86
CA VAL A 554 17.80 30.12 -21.40
C VAL A 554 16.61 29.19 -21.67
N SER A 555 16.88 27.93 -22.04
CA SER A 555 15.87 26.90 -22.27
C SER A 555 16.12 25.68 -21.40
N ALA A 556 15.04 25.05 -20.91
CA ALA A 556 15.13 23.79 -20.19
C ALA A 556 15.58 22.63 -21.10
N ASP A 557 15.35 22.75 -22.41
CA ASP A 557 15.76 21.75 -23.40
C ASP A 557 17.29 21.71 -23.59
N ASP A 558 17.97 22.85 -23.38
CA ASP A 558 19.42 22.98 -23.54
C ASP A 558 20.22 22.33 -22.40
N VAL A 559 19.55 21.94 -21.31
CA VAL A 559 20.18 21.27 -20.15
C VAL A 559 20.64 19.86 -20.52
N THR A 560 20.08 19.26 -21.56
CA THR A 560 20.50 17.94 -22.04
C THR A 560 21.12 18.07 -23.42
N TYR A 561 22.40 17.71 -23.54
CA TYR A 561 23.10 17.71 -24.82
C TYR A 561 23.19 16.30 -25.39
N LYS A 562 22.84 16.14 -26.67
CA LYS A 562 23.09 14.91 -27.42
C LYS A 562 24.45 15.03 -28.11
N ILE A 563 25.39 14.17 -27.74
CA ILE A 563 26.70 14.08 -28.38
C ILE A 563 26.48 13.65 -29.84
N ASP A 564 27.13 14.37 -30.75
CA ASP A 564 27.04 14.12 -32.19
C ASP A 564 28.47 14.13 -32.77
N LYS A 565 28.86 13.01 -33.39
CA LYS A 565 30.18 12.83 -34.00
C LYS A 565 30.44 13.83 -35.14
N ASP A 566 29.39 14.29 -35.82
CA ASP A 566 29.49 15.20 -36.95
C ASP A 566 29.53 16.66 -36.48
N THR A 567 29.08 16.95 -35.24
CA THR A 567 29.08 18.28 -34.63
C THR A 567 29.73 18.28 -33.24
N SER A 568 31.07 18.18 -33.23
CA SER A 568 31.87 18.20 -31.98
C SER A 568 31.87 19.55 -31.25
N LYS A 569 31.32 20.61 -31.84
CA LYS A 569 31.21 21.95 -31.24
C LYS A 569 29.77 22.43 -31.25
N SER A 570 29.28 22.83 -30.08
CA SER A 570 27.94 23.39 -29.92
C SER A 570 27.96 24.64 -29.05
N THR A 571 27.04 25.57 -29.32
CA THR A 571 26.90 26.81 -28.56
C THR A 571 25.58 26.79 -27.80
N ILE A 572 25.64 27.00 -26.49
CA ILE A 572 24.48 27.05 -25.61
C ILE A 572 24.37 28.46 -25.03
N TYR A 573 23.19 29.07 -25.16
CA TYR A 573 22.95 30.40 -24.61
C TYR A 573 22.55 30.31 -23.13
N VAL A 574 23.18 31.16 -22.33
CA VAL A 574 22.94 31.28 -20.88
C VAL A 574 22.67 32.73 -20.51
N GLN A 575 22.01 32.97 -19.38
CA GLN A 575 21.72 34.31 -18.87
C GLN A 575 22.20 34.44 -17.42
N LYS A 576 22.62 35.64 -17.01
CA LYS A 576 23.05 35.90 -15.63
C LYS A 576 21.96 35.54 -14.63
N SER A 577 22.32 34.77 -13.62
CA SER A 577 21.42 34.24 -12.60
C SER A 577 22.00 34.43 -11.20
N ASN A 578 21.12 34.60 -10.22
CA ASN A 578 21.49 34.59 -8.81
C ASN A 578 21.22 33.24 -8.12
N GLN A 579 20.80 32.23 -8.87
CA GLN A 579 20.54 30.87 -8.36
C GLN A 579 21.84 30.07 -8.29
N THR A 580 21.99 29.25 -7.26
CA THR A 580 23.25 28.52 -6.98
C THR A 580 23.22 27.04 -7.33
N VAL A 581 22.05 26.36 -7.37
CA VAL A 581 22.02 24.92 -7.71
C VAL A 581 20.70 24.31 -8.22
N ASP A 582 19.55 25.00 -8.20
CA ASP A 582 18.28 24.44 -8.68
C ASP A 582 17.50 25.45 -9.51
N ASN A 583 17.73 25.44 -10.83
CA ASN A 583 17.17 26.41 -11.75
C ASN A 583 16.03 25.86 -12.60
N ILE A 584 15.58 24.60 -12.42
CA ILE A 584 14.44 24.08 -13.18
C ILE A 584 13.27 23.86 -12.25
N VAL A 585 12.12 24.40 -12.62
CA VAL A 585 10.84 24.18 -11.94
C VAL A 585 9.86 23.47 -12.87
N SER A 586 9.00 22.65 -12.30
CA SER A 586 7.89 22.01 -13.00
C SER A 586 6.59 22.28 -12.28
N GLY A 587 5.51 22.40 -13.05
CA GLY A 587 4.16 22.36 -12.49
C GLY A 587 3.86 21.02 -11.85
N TYR A 588 3.09 21.04 -10.76
CA TYR A 588 2.48 19.84 -10.22
C TYR A 588 1.55 19.20 -11.27
N PRO A 589 1.74 17.92 -11.62
CA PRO A 589 0.79 17.21 -12.49
C PRO A 589 -0.62 17.17 -11.87
N LYS A 590 -1.67 17.08 -12.69
CA LYS A 590 -3.08 16.97 -12.26
C LYS A 590 -3.58 18.14 -11.40
N ASN A 591 -2.93 19.30 -11.49
CA ASN A 591 -3.22 20.48 -10.67
C ASN A 591 -3.80 21.65 -11.52
N GLY A 592 -4.04 21.41 -12.81
CA GLY A 592 -4.53 22.42 -13.74
C GLY A 592 -3.46 23.43 -14.16
N TYR A 593 -3.86 24.46 -14.90
CA TYR A 593 -2.94 25.48 -15.43
C TYR A 593 -2.26 26.30 -14.32
N ILE A 594 -1.00 26.67 -14.55
CA ILE A 594 -0.23 27.51 -13.62
C ILE A 594 -0.40 28.97 -13.99
N LYS A 595 -0.66 29.80 -12.98
CA LYS A 595 -0.88 31.24 -13.11
C LYS A 595 0.44 31.98 -13.25
N ILE A 596 0.46 32.97 -14.14
CA ILE A 596 1.60 33.88 -14.35
C ILE A 596 1.29 35.24 -13.73
N TYR A 597 2.26 35.82 -13.06
CA TYR A 597 2.20 37.14 -12.43
C TYR A 597 3.30 38.04 -13.00
N ASN A 598 3.10 39.35 -12.96
CA ASN A 598 4.17 40.30 -13.28
C ASN A 598 5.04 40.63 -12.05
N ASN A 599 6.05 41.49 -12.23
CA ASN A 599 6.96 41.91 -11.15
C ASN A 599 6.30 42.66 -9.98
N LYS A 600 5.01 43.00 -10.09
CA LYS A 600 4.18 43.62 -9.03
C LYS A 600 3.13 42.66 -8.48
N GLY A 601 3.19 41.36 -8.80
CA GLY A 601 2.24 40.35 -8.33
C GLY A 601 0.87 40.42 -9.01
N LYS A 602 0.72 41.20 -10.08
CA LYS A 602 -0.53 41.28 -10.82
C LYS A 602 -0.65 40.06 -11.73
N LEU A 603 -1.74 39.30 -11.58
CA LEU A 603 -2.07 38.15 -12.41
C LEU A 603 -2.20 38.56 -13.89
N ASN A 604 -1.48 37.86 -14.76
CA ASN A 604 -1.71 37.86 -16.19
C ASN A 604 -2.94 36.99 -16.50
N LYS A 605 -3.96 37.57 -17.15
CA LYS A 605 -5.22 36.89 -17.45
C LYS A 605 -5.26 36.30 -18.88
N ASP A 606 -4.27 36.64 -19.69
CA ASP A 606 -4.24 36.29 -21.11
C ASP A 606 -3.34 35.07 -21.38
N VAL A 607 -2.45 34.74 -20.43
CA VAL A 607 -1.46 33.66 -20.57
C VAL A 607 -1.44 32.81 -19.30
N VAL A 608 -1.47 31.49 -19.49
CA VAL A 608 -1.26 30.49 -18.44
C VAL A 608 -0.27 29.44 -18.93
N LEU A 609 0.36 28.75 -18.00
CA LEU A 609 1.29 27.67 -18.28
C LEU A 609 0.61 26.31 -18.12
N SER A 610 0.94 25.36 -19.00
CA SER A 610 0.41 23.99 -18.93
C SER A 610 0.84 23.28 -17.64
N GLU A 611 0.04 22.33 -17.18
CA GLU A 611 0.46 21.46 -16.08
C GLU A 611 1.63 20.56 -16.51
N GLY A 612 2.55 20.28 -15.60
CA GLY A 612 3.67 19.36 -15.84
C GLY A 612 4.77 19.85 -16.80
N SER A 613 4.62 21.01 -17.45
CA SER A 613 5.71 21.63 -18.21
C SER A 613 6.79 22.17 -17.28
N SER A 614 8.00 22.32 -17.83
CA SER A 614 9.20 22.72 -17.11
C SER A 614 9.73 24.05 -17.61
N TRP A 615 10.33 24.83 -16.70
CA TRP A 615 10.89 26.14 -16.99
C TRP A 615 12.20 26.36 -16.26
N ILE A 616 13.09 27.12 -16.87
CA ILE A 616 14.24 27.66 -16.15
C ILE A 616 13.81 28.87 -15.32
N ILE A 617 14.38 28.97 -14.12
CA ILE A 617 14.25 30.12 -13.24
C ILE A 617 15.63 30.75 -13.06
N ASP A 618 15.70 32.06 -13.27
CA ASP A 618 16.94 32.83 -13.17
C ASP A 618 16.96 33.76 -11.94
N LYS A 619 15.78 33.98 -11.35
CA LYS A 619 15.60 34.88 -10.21
C LYS A 619 14.47 34.43 -9.30
N THR A 620 14.73 34.48 -8.00
CA THR A 620 13.72 34.42 -6.95
C THR A 620 13.40 35.84 -6.48
N VAL A 621 12.11 36.15 -6.31
CA VAL A 621 11.64 37.42 -5.75
C VAL A 621 10.56 37.19 -4.70
N THR A 622 10.47 38.09 -3.74
CA THR A 622 9.36 38.14 -2.78
C THR A 622 8.41 39.25 -3.20
N ILE A 623 7.14 38.90 -3.45
CA ILE A 623 6.06 39.83 -3.78
C ILE A 623 4.97 39.62 -2.74
N ASP A 624 4.60 40.67 -2.01
CA ASP A 624 3.58 40.64 -0.96
C ASP A 624 3.77 39.50 0.05
N GLY A 625 5.02 39.26 0.46
CA GLY A 625 5.40 38.22 1.43
C GLY A 625 5.36 36.78 0.91
N SER A 626 4.97 36.56 -0.36
CA SER A 626 5.03 35.25 -1.02
C SER A 626 6.25 35.17 -1.94
N GLU A 627 6.85 33.98 -2.02
CA GLU A 627 7.97 33.70 -2.92
C GLU A 627 7.48 33.39 -4.34
N TYR A 628 8.15 33.96 -5.34
CA TYR A 628 7.90 33.76 -6.75
C TYR A 628 9.20 33.50 -7.50
N TYR A 629 9.12 32.67 -8.54
CA TYR A 629 10.21 32.40 -9.46
C TYR A 629 9.96 33.06 -10.80
N ARG A 630 10.95 33.78 -11.32
CA ARG A 630 10.88 34.37 -12.66
C ARG A 630 11.13 33.28 -13.70
N VAL A 631 10.21 33.14 -14.65
CA VAL A 631 10.28 32.16 -15.76
C VAL A 631 10.48 32.83 -17.13
N ALA A 632 10.21 34.14 -17.22
CA ALA A 632 10.55 34.97 -18.37
C ALA A 632 10.57 36.47 -17.97
N THR A 633 10.86 37.36 -18.93
CA THR A 633 10.90 38.81 -18.67
C THR A 633 9.54 39.32 -18.20
N ASP A 634 9.49 39.86 -16.97
CA ASP A 634 8.26 40.31 -16.29
C ASP A 634 7.19 39.21 -16.10
N GLU A 635 7.60 37.93 -16.08
CA GLU A 635 6.70 36.79 -15.89
C GLU A 635 7.19 35.87 -14.76
N TYR A 636 6.32 35.65 -13.79
CA TYR A 636 6.62 34.98 -12.53
C TYR A 636 5.58 33.91 -12.20
N VAL A 637 6.02 32.78 -11.66
CA VAL A 637 5.17 31.73 -11.08
C VAL A 637 5.32 31.73 -9.57
N LYS A 638 4.23 31.41 -8.85
CA LYS A 638 4.29 31.32 -7.39
C LYS A 638 5.05 30.06 -6.98
N ALA A 639 5.98 30.17 -6.03
CA ALA A 639 6.80 29.03 -5.60
C ALA A 639 5.96 27.86 -5.06
N SER A 640 4.77 28.12 -4.52
CA SER A 640 3.83 27.09 -4.03
C SER A 640 3.15 26.27 -5.14
N ASP A 641 3.20 26.73 -6.39
CA ASP A 641 2.47 26.12 -7.50
C ASP A 641 3.39 25.24 -8.38
N VAL A 642 4.68 25.19 -8.04
CA VAL A 642 5.72 24.45 -8.77
C VAL A 642 6.67 23.75 -7.79
N TYR A 643 7.41 22.76 -8.27
CA TYR A 643 8.52 22.14 -7.54
C TYR A 643 9.81 22.24 -8.35
N LYS A 644 10.95 22.37 -7.66
CA LYS A 644 12.28 22.35 -8.26
C LYS A 644 12.73 20.92 -8.53
N TYR A 645 13.45 20.68 -9.62
CA TYR A 645 14.02 19.36 -9.93
C TYR A 645 15.31 19.48 -10.75
N THR A 646 16.11 18.42 -10.73
CA THR A 646 17.29 18.22 -11.58
C THR A 646 17.00 17.12 -12.61
N PRO A 647 17.21 17.34 -13.92
CA PRO A 647 17.12 16.27 -14.91
C PRO A 647 18.19 15.20 -14.64
N GLN A 648 17.76 13.94 -14.58
CA GLN A 648 18.65 12.81 -14.37
C GLN A 648 18.07 11.59 -15.08
N GLN A 649 18.64 11.21 -16.22
CA GLN A 649 18.20 10.03 -16.98
C GLN A 649 19.05 8.83 -16.60
N THR A 650 18.54 7.96 -15.73
CA THR A 650 19.21 6.70 -15.38
C THR A 650 18.21 5.71 -14.76
N VAL A 651 18.69 4.65 -14.10
CA VAL A 651 17.90 3.66 -13.38
C VAL A 651 18.08 3.85 -11.88
N ALA A 652 16.97 4.02 -11.17
CA ALA A 652 16.89 3.88 -9.72
C ALA A 652 16.42 2.45 -9.38
N THR A 653 17.21 1.71 -8.60
CA THR A 653 16.82 0.38 -8.11
C THR A 653 16.32 0.51 -6.68
N THR A 654 15.10 0.08 -6.39
CA THR A 654 14.54 0.06 -5.02
C THR A 654 15.35 -0.88 -4.13
N ASN A 655 15.59 -0.52 -2.88
CA ASN A 655 16.37 -1.29 -1.92
C ASN A 655 15.47 -1.94 -0.85
N GLY A 656 15.89 -3.08 -0.30
CA GLY A 656 15.41 -3.56 1.00
C GLY A 656 14.62 -4.86 0.98
N LYS A 657 13.99 -5.18 2.12
CA LYS A 657 13.18 -6.38 2.36
C LYS A 657 11.67 -6.12 2.29
N ASN A 658 11.27 -4.85 2.17
CA ASN A 658 9.88 -4.38 2.13
C ASN A 658 9.66 -3.55 0.87
N VAL A 659 8.43 -3.53 0.37
CA VAL A 659 8.02 -2.68 -0.76
C VAL A 659 8.40 -1.21 -0.52
N THR A 660 8.83 -0.52 -1.57
CA THR A 660 9.23 0.89 -1.52
C THR A 660 7.99 1.79 -1.65
N PRO A 661 7.71 2.67 -0.66
CA PRO A 661 6.58 3.59 -0.73
C PRO A 661 6.72 4.58 -1.89
N VAL A 662 5.60 4.89 -2.55
CA VAL A 662 5.54 5.87 -3.63
C VAL A 662 4.87 7.15 -3.14
N TYR A 663 5.46 8.30 -3.46
CA TYR A 663 4.99 9.62 -3.10
C TYR A 663 4.64 10.41 -4.35
N ASN A 664 3.69 11.33 -4.24
CA ASN A 664 3.48 12.32 -5.28
C ASN A 664 4.48 13.48 -5.20
N SER A 665 4.49 14.36 -6.20
CA SER A 665 5.39 15.51 -6.25
C SER A 665 5.18 16.52 -5.10
N LYS A 666 4.06 16.44 -4.38
CA LYS A 666 3.78 17.21 -3.14
C LYS A 666 4.26 16.49 -1.86
N GLY A 667 4.89 15.32 -1.99
CA GLY A 667 5.35 14.50 -0.86
C GLY A 667 4.21 13.90 -0.05
N GLN A 668 3.08 13.58 -0.71
CA GLN A 668 1.99 12.83 -0.13
C GLN A 668 2.16 11.36 -0.52
N LEU A 669 2.01 10.46 0.45
CA LEU A 669 2.05 9.02 0.20
C LEU A 669 0.87 8.59 -0.68
N ILE A 670 1.14 7.80 -1.72
CA ILE A 670 0.12 7.15 -2.54
C ILE A 670 -0.18 5.79 -1.90
N ILE A 671 -1.36 5.65 -1.28
CA ILE A 671 -1.68 4.54 -0.37
C ILE A 671 -2.00 3.22 -1.07
N ASP A 672 -2.30 3.26 -2.36
CA ASP A 672 -2.68 2.13 -3.20
C ASP A 672 -1.55 1.68 -4.14
N GLN A 673 -0.36 2.29 -4.04
CA GLN A 673 0.79 1.95 -4.87
C GLN A 673 2.09 1.86 -4.06
N ALA A 674 2.84 0.78 -4.27
CA ALA A 674 4.20 0.60 -3.77
C ALA A 674 5.00 -0.17 -4.83
N LEU A 675 6.30 0.08 -4.88
CA LEU A 675 7.19 -0.65 -5.80
C LEU A 675 7.76 -1.87 -5.09
N ASP A 676 7.86 -2.99 -5.79
CA ASP A 676 8.43 -4.22 -5.21
C ASP A 676 9.93 -4.06 -4.92
N THR A 677 10.46 -4.86 -4.00
CA THR A 677 11.88 -4.81 -3.61
C THR A 677 12.81 -5.13 -4.77
N ASN A 678 13.98 -4.48 -4.83
CA ASN A 678 15.05 -4.77 -5.81
C ASN A 678 14.62 -4.63 -7.29
N THR A 679 13.57 -3.85 -7.57
CA THR A 679 13.10 -3.59 -8.93
C THR A 679 13.72 -2.31 -9.52
N PRO A 680 14.02 -2.29 -10.83
CA PRO A 680 14.60 -1.16 -11.52
C PRO A 680 13.51 -0.21 -12.00
N TRP A 681 13.73 1.08 -11.88
CA TRP A 681 12.81 2.10 -12.37
C TRP A 681 13.59 3.14 -13.13
N TYR A 682 13.13 3.42 -14.35
CA TYR A 682 13.64 4.55 -15.09
C TYR A 682 13.32 5.82 -14.30
N THR A 683 14.36 6.62 -14.06
CA THR A 683 14.22 7.96 -13.51
C THR A 683 14.70 8.96 -14.53
N ASP A 684 13.96 10.06 -14.62
CA ASP A 684 14.30 11.22 -15.45
C ASP A 684 14.45 12.51 -14.63
N ARG A 685 14.07 12.51 -13.34
CA ARG A 685 14.12 13.66 -12.45
C ARG A 685 14.53 13.28 -11.03
N ILE A 686 15.38 14.10 -10.43
CA ILE A 686 15.65 14.13 -8.99
C ILE A 686 15.00 15.39 -8.42
N ALA A 687 14.34 15.32 -7.27
CA ALA A 687 13.82 16.49 -6.58
C ALA A 687 13.96 16.35 -5.06
N THR A 688 14.09 17.49 -4.37
CA THR A 688 13.96 17.54 -2.91
C THR A 688 12.50 17.84 -2.56
N ILE A 689 11.77 16.83 -2.11
CA ILE A 689 10.34 16.93 -1.80
C ILE A 689 10.17 16.78 -0.29
N LYS A 690 9.65 17.83 0.37
CA LYS A 690 9.53 17.91 1.84
C LYS A 690 10.84 17.61 2.60
N GLY A 691 11.98 17.99 2.02
CA GLY A 691 13.31 17.79 2.63
C GLY A 691 13.98 16.47 2.28
N ASP A 692 13.26 15.54 1.66
CA ASP A 692 13.83 14.26 1.22
C ASP A 692 14.23 14.32 -0.26
N LYS A 693 15.43 13.84 -0.59
CA LYS A 693 15.84 13.62 -1.98
C LYS A 693 15.05 12.43 -2.56
N MET A 694 14.40 12.62 -3.70
CA MET A 694 13.55 11.60 -4.34
C MET A 694 13.83 11.47 -5.84
N TYR A 695 13.53 10.29 -6.41
CA TYR A 695 13.65 9.97 -7.82
C TYR A 695 12.27 9.74 -8.43
N ARG A 696 11.99 10.35 -9.58
CA ARG A 696 10.71 10.17 -10.26
C ARG A 696 10.70 8.86 -11.02
N VAL A 697 9.70 8.02 -10.80
CA VAL A 697 9.56 6.70 -11.44
C VAL A 697 8.38 6.63 -12.41
N ALA A 698 7.39 7.51 -12.24
CA ALA A 698 6.30 7.71 -13.19
C ALA A 698 5.73 9.14 -13.06
N THR A 699 4.64 9.42 -13.79
CA THR A 699 3.99 10.74 -13.74
C THR A 699 3.40 10.98 -12.36
N ASP A 700 3.95 11.96 -11.66
CA ASP A 700 3.58 12.29 -10.28
C ASP A 700 3.87 11.17 -9.27
N GLU A 701 4.88 10.34 -9.54
CA GLU A 701 5.27 9.22 -8.67
C GLU A 701 6.77 9.24 -8.40
N TRP A 702 7.12 9.23 -7.13
CA TRP A 702 8.46 9.47 -6.63
C TRP A 702 8.81 8.47 -5.53
N ILE A 703 10.05 8.00 -5.51
CA ILE A 703 10.60 7.17 -4.43
C ILE A 703 11.74 7.90 -3.73
N LYS A 704 11.93 7.62 -2.44
CA LYS A 704 13.03 8.22 -1.69
C LYS A 704 14.38 7.67 -2.15
N ALA A 705 15.38 8.55 -2.19
CA ALA A 705 16.76 8.17 -2.44
C ALA A 705 17.36 7.28 -1.34
N SER A 706 16.82 7.31 -0.12
CA SER A 706 17.23 6.38 0.97
C SER A 706 16.78 4.94 0.69
N ASP A 707 15.70 4.79 -0.06
CA ASP A 707 15.03 3.51 -0.31
C ASP A 707 15.41 2.99 -1.70
N SER A 708 16.41 3.59 -2.36
CA SER A 708 16.84 3.23 -3.70
C SER A 708 18.30 3.57 -3.96
N THR A 709 18.91 2.86 -4.89
CA THR A 709 20.28 3.10 -5.36
C THR A 709 20.23 3.59 -6.80
N LEU A 710 20.81 4.77 -7.05
CA LEU A 710 21.04 5.28 -8.41
C LEU A 710 22.23 4.54 -9.02
N LYS A 711 22.06 3.98 -10.22
CA LYS A 711 23.13 3.36 -11.00
C LYS A 711 23.65 4.26 -12.11
#